data_AF-A0A3D0YTR9-F1
#
_entry.id   AF-A0A3D0YTR9-F1
#
_cell.length_a   1.000
_cell.length_b   1.000
_cell.length_c   1.000
_cell.angle_alpha   90.00
_cell.angle_beta   90.00
_cell.angle_gamma   90.00
#
_symmetry.space_group_name_H-M   'P 1'
#
loop_
_entity.id
_entity.type
_entity.pdbx_description
1 polymer ?
#
loop_
_entity_poly.entity_id
_entity_poly.type
_entity_poly.pdbx_seq_one_letter_code
_entity_poly.pdbx_strand_id
1 'polypeptide(L)'
;MPTNNPNDDITYFAKTDFRGQGVKFGIRRDDRRRHMYIIGKTGMGKSVLIENLVYSDIINGNGVALIDPHGDSVEQIIKSIPAERINDVVYINPADLDFPVAFNVLEKVEAKYRHLIASGIVGVFKKLWADSWGPRLEYLLRNAILALLDYPDSTLLGVNRLFIDKDYRKKVVAKVKDPVVKAFWEDEFSKYNQSFMVEAIAPIQNKVGQFLSTSLVRNLVGQVKSTIDMRKIMDDGKILLVNLSKGRIGEDSSAMIGNMIVTKLQLAAMSRVDMPESERRDFYLYVDEFQNFATESFANILSEARKYKLNLIVGHQYIEQLDETVSAAIFGNVGTFVVFRVGAADAEVLVKEFEPFFLEEDLVNLPKYHVYLKLMINGVASDPFSAATLPPHSVETGTEETVIAVSRERYGRPREMVEDKIARWSGIETEEMLEKLERDQLDKKIKKVQAKGIDFLASLDGYLHQEDEVETNDDGTPSVEEEYVVNCNSCGEKTKITFKPDGVRPVYCKDCLSEYRRQQSTAENLSQGISPVAKERDDEDDRPSKWPKKKKFIDYDRARKVQDSLKRPVTPPPTPAPRPSFQTAPKPTVSSTTTVNSKPTTTITTTTTTTTQRPSSSAVQPSSQSRPAQPSKPAAVVNQAAGTPRPAKPPTSPAAMTKPITPPRPKVEPKPLSQGEIVAKDTPEEISLAAALSQGVQTFSGKKRKDLKLDDDIFANYQKMISGGEADDDEASAEGLKVAE
;
A
#
# COMPACT_ATOMS: atom_id res chain seq x y z
N MET A 1 33.21 -13.56 -18.39
CA MET A 1 32.70 -14.67 -17.56
C MET A 1 33.21 -14.52 -16.14
N PRO A 2 32.37 -14.19 -15.15
CA PRO A 2 32.60 -14.66 -13.79
C PRO A 2 32.57 -16.20 -13.80
N THR A 3 33.52 -16.85 -13.14
CA THR A 3 33.54 -18.33 -13.04
C THR A 3 32.44 -18.83 -12.11
N ASN A 4 31.95 -20.04 -12.37
CA ASN A 4 30.82 -20.60 -11.63
C ASN A 4 31.26 -21.07 -10.22
N ASN A 5 31.34 -20.14 -9.29
CA ASN A 5 31.71 -20.36 -7.89
C ASN A 5 30.44 -20.64 -7.07
N PRO A 6 30.35 -21.73 -6.28
CA PRO A 6 29.16 -22.02 -5.48
C PRO A 6 28.86 -20.98 -4.37
N ASN A 7 29.71 -19.98 -4.16
CA ASN A 7 29.43 -18.80 -3.32
C ASN A 7 28.74 -17.64 -4.06
N ASP A 8 28.59 -17.68 -5.39
CA ASP A 8 27.97 -16.60 -6.16
C ASP A 8 26.45 -16.79 -6.27
N ASP A 9 25.73 -16.16 -5.35
CA ASP A 9 24.26 -16.07 -5.32
C ASP A 9 23.74 -15.27 -6.53
N ILE A 10 23.42 -16.00 -7.61
CA ILE A 10 22.97 -15.47 -8.91
C ILE A 10 21.51 -15.84 -9.15
N THR A 11 20.66 -14.82 -9.34
CA THR A 11 19.27 -15.01 -9.76
C THR A 11 19.20 -15.04 -11.29
N TYR A 12 18.98 -16.23 -11.87
CA TYR A 12 18.90 -16.44 -13.33
C TYR A 12 17.58 -15.93 -13.89
N PHE A 13 17.61 -15.20 -15.02
CA PHE A 13 16.40 -14.61 -15.61
C PHE A 13 16.38 -14.55 -17.15
N ALA A 14 17.54 -14.71 -17.81
CA ALA A 14 17.65 -14.63 -19.26
C ALA A 14 18.73 -15.58 -19.81
N LYS A 15 18.81 -15.66 -21.15
CA LYS A 15 19.85 -16.36 -21.91
C LYS A 15 20.38 -15.43 -23.01
N THR A 16 21.67 -15.48 -23.30
CA THR A 16 22.26 -14.75 -24.43
C THR A 16 21.71 -15.28 -25.75
N ASP A 17 21.62 -14.44 -26.77
CA ASP A 17 21.31 -14.82 -28.16
C ASP A 17 22.52 -14.64 -29.11
N PHE A 18 23.60 -14.00 -28.64
CA PHE A 18 24.84 -13.78 -29.38
C PHE A 18 25.36 -15.05 -30.08
N ARG A 19 25.45 -14.98 -31.42
CA ARG A 19 25.90 -16.07 -32.30
C ARG A 19 25.16 -17.41 -32.09
N GLY A 20 23.90 -17.36 -31.62
CA GLY A 20 23.09 -18.54 -31.34
C GLY A 20 23.48 -19.31 -30.07
N GLN A 21 24.42 -18.81 -29.26
CA GLN A 21 24.83 -19.47 -28.02
C GLN A 21 23.88 -19.09 -26.87
N GLY A 22 22.90 -19.96 -26.61
CA GLY A 22 21.86 -19.80 -25.58
C GLY A 22 22.32 -19.94 -24.13
N VAL A 23 23.40 -19.26 -23.72
CA VAL A 23 23.97 -19.38 -22.36
C VAL A 23 23.06 -18.66 -21.35
N LYS A 24 22.54 -19.39 -20.36
CA LYS A 24 21.78 -18.81 -19.25
C LYS A 24 22.66 -17.88 -18.40
N PHE A 25 22.13 -16.73 -18.03
CA PHE A 25 22.76 -15.80 -17.11
C PHE A 25 21.75 -15.19 -16.12
N GLY A 26 22.28 -14.44 -15.16
CA GLY A 26 21.52 -13.81 -14.09
C GLY A 26 22.29 -12.66 -13.47
N ILE A 27 21.70 -12.08 -12.42
CA ILE A 27 22.27 -10.96 -11.65
C ILE A 27 22.64 -11.42 -10.24
N ARG A 28 23.77 -10.93 -9.71
CA ARG A 28 24.31 -11.28 -8.38
C ARG A 28 23.57 -10.53 -7.26
N ARG A 29 23.49 -11.10 -6.07
CA ARG A 29 22.91 -10.45 -4.86
C ARG A 29 23.34 -9.00 -4.65
N ASP A 30 24.64 -8.69 -4.71
CA ASP A 30 25.11 -7.30 -4.51
C ASP A 30 24.76 -6.36 -5.67
N ASP A 31 24.76 -6.89 -6.90
CA ASP A 31 24.39 -6.13 -8.09
C ASP A 31 22.89 -5.73 -8.03
N ARG A 32 22.01 -6.63 -7.54
CA ARG A 32 20.59 -6.36 -7.28
C ARG A 32 20.33 -5.27 -6.23
N ARG A 33 21.30 -4.96 -5.34
CA ARG A 33 21.20 -3.85 -4.37
C ARG A 33 21.25 -2.46 -5.03
N ARG A 34 21.60 -2.39 -6.31
CA ARG A 34 21.51 -1.18 -7.16
C ARG A 34 20.18 -1.12 -7.94
N HIS A 35 19.22 -1.97 -7.59
CA HIS A 35 17.86 -2.02 -8.16
C HIS A 35 17.83 -2.45 -9.64
N MET A 36 16.63 -2.75 -10.13
CA MET A 36 16.37 -3.15 -11.52
C MET A 36 15.15 -2.41 -12.07
N TYR A 37 15.28 -1.81 -13.25
CA TYR A 37 14.19 -1.16 -13.99
C TYR A 37 13.86 -1.97 -15.24
N ILE A 38 12.61 -2.37 -15.36
CA ILE A 38 12.09 -3.26 -16.41
C ILE A 38 11.01 -2.50 -17.17
N ILE A 39 11.34 -1.97 -18.35
CA ILE A 39 10.41 -1.17 -19.17
C ILE A 39 9.98 -1.92 -20.44
N GLY A 40 8.72 -1.72 -20.83
CA GLY A 40 8.22 -2.04 -22.16
C GLY A 40 6.71 -2.21 -22.25
N LYS A 41 6.23 -2.24 -23.49
CA LYS A 41 4.82 -2.36 -23.85
C LYS A 41 4.17 -3.63 -23.28
N THR A 42 2.85 -3.56 -23.12
CA THR A 42 2.03 -4.65 -22.61
C THR A 42 2.16 -5.92 -23.45
N GLY A 43 2.21 -7.09 -22.80
CA GLY A 43 2.31 -8.39 -23.47
C GLY A 43 3.65 -8.71 -24.14
N MET A 44 4.74 -8.01 -23.77
CA MET A 44 6.11 -8.31 -24.25
C MET A 44 6.90 -9.29 -23.37
N GLY A 45 6.51 -9.46 -22.09
CA GLY A 45 7.14 -10.41 -21.16
C GLY A 45 7.48 -9.89 -19.75
N LYS A 46 7.13 -8.62 -19.40
CA LYS A 46 7.50 -8.01 -18.10
C LYS A 46 7.11 -8.83 -16.88
N SER A 47 5.83 -9.16 -16.75
CA SER A 47 5.30 -9.86 -15.57
C SER A 47 5.90 -11.25 -15.42
N VAL A 48 6.03 -12.02 -16.50
CA VAL A 48 6.74 -13.32 -16.53
C VAL A 48 8.21 -13.20 -16.08
N LEU A 49 8.91 -12.11 -16.44
CA LEU A 49 10.27 -11.86 -15.97
C LEU A 49 10.29 -11.57 -14.45
N ILE A 50 9.32 -10.79 -13.95
CA ILE A 50 9.14 -10.49 -12.53
C ILE A 50 8.77 -11.77 -11.74
N GLU A 51 7.77 -12.53 -12.18
CA GLU A 51 7.35 -13.83 -11.62
C GLU A 51 8.53 -14.81 -11.50
N ASN A 52 9.33 -14.95 -12.57
CA ASN A 52 10.52 -15.80 -12.59
C ASN A 52 11.55 -15.40 -11.53
N LEU A 53 11.75 -14.09 -11.32
CA LEU A 53 12.64 -13.55 -10.28
C LEU A 53 12.06 -13.75 -8.87
N VAL A 54 10.77 -13.47 -8.66
CA VAL A 54 10.04 -13.68 -7.40
C VAL A 54 10.08 -15.15 -6.97
N TYR A 55 9.76 -16.07 -7.88
CA TYR A 55 9.80 -17.50 -7.65
C TYR A 55 11.22 -17.97 -7.29
N SER A 56 12.24 -17.50 -8.03
CA SER A 56 13.65 -17.81 -7.72
C SER A 56 14.04 -17.39 -6.29
N ASP A 57 13.62 -16.20 -5.84
CA ASP A 57 13.89 -15.74 -4.48
C ASP A 57 13.14 -16.53 -3.41
N ILE A 58 11.89 -16.92 -3.66
CA ILE A 58 11.08 -17.75 -2.75
C ILE A 58 11.74 -19.11 -2.52
N ILE A 59 12.21 -19.76 -3.60
CA ILE A 59 12.93 -21.04 -3.57
C ILE A 59 14.31 -20.89 -2.89
N ASN A 60 15.01 -19.78 -3.11
CA ASN A 60 16.30 -19.49 -2.48
C ASN A 60 16.21 -19.07 -1.00
N GLY A 61 15.01 -19.09 -0.38
CA GLY A 61 14.83 -18.72 1.04
C GLY A 61 14.98 -17.22 1.31
N ASN A 62 14.94 -16.38 0.27
CA ASN A 62 14.97 -14.93 0.41
C ASN A 62 13.59 -14.39 0.85
N GLY A 63 13.58 -13.15 1.35
CA GLY A 63 12.37 -12.40 1.63
C GLY A 63 11.96 -11.54 0.43
N VAL A 64 10.66 -11.53 0.13
CA VAL A 64 10.10 -10.82 -1.02
C VAL A 64 8.82 -10.06 -0.64
N ALA A 65 8.57 -8.95 -1.33
CA ALA A 65 7.26 -8.36 -1.49
C ALA A 65 6.92 -8.31 -2.97
N LEU A 66 5.75 -8.81 -3.36
CA LEU A 66 5.17 -8.62 -4.69
C LEU A 66 3.91 -7.77 -4.56
N ILE A 67 3.92 -6.61 -5.20
CA ILE A 67 2.77 -5.70 -5.31
C ILE A 67 2.29 -5.73 -6.75
N ASP A 68 1.05 -6.17 -6.95
CA ASP A 68 0.43 -6.33 -8.26
C ASP A 68 -0.93 -5.59 -8.30
N PRO A 69 -1.07 -4.54 -9.13
CA PRO A 69 -2.34 -3.83 -9.32
C PRO A 69 -3.40 -4.66 -10.06
N HIS A 70 -3.03 -5.63 -10.88
CA HIS A 70 -3.97 -6.47 -11.63
C HIS A 70 -4.35 -7.73 -10.85
N GLY A 71 -3.37 -8.32 -10.17
CA GLY A 71 -3.51 -9.46 -9.26
C GLY A 71 -3.07 -10.80 -9.87
N ASP A 72 -3.01 -10.89 -11.20
CA ASP A 72 -2.71 -12.12 -11.93
C ASP A 72 -1.37 -12.74 -11.52
N SER A 73 -0.32 -11.93 -11.40
CA SER A 73 1.03 -12.40 -11.02
C SER A 73 1.06 -12.97 -9.61
N VAL A 74 0.28 -12.38 -8.70
CA VAL A 74 0.12 -12.91 -7.33
C VAL A 74 -0.70 -14.19 -7.33
N GLU A 75 -1.76 -14.27 -8.14
CA GLU A 75 -2.57 -15.49 -8.34
C GLU A 75 -1.80 -16.62 -9.06
N GLN A 76 -0.68 -16.34 -9.74
CA GLN A 76 0.27 -17.37 -10.19
C GLN A 76 1.27 -17.77 -9.08
N ILE A 77 1.93 -16.79 -8.45
CA ILE A 77 2.97 -17.05 -7.43
C ILE A 77 2.42 -17.81 -6.21
N ILE A 78 1.18 -17.55 -5.79
CA ILE A 78 0.57 -18.22 -4.63
C ILE A 78 0.37 -19.73 -4.83
N LYS A 79 0.22 -20.19 -6.10
CA LYS A 79 0.14 -21.60 -6.49
C LYS A 79 1.49 -22.31 -6.50
N SER A 80 2.59 -21.54 -6.45
CA SER A 80 3.97 -22.02 -6.57
C SER A 80 4.76 -21.91 -5.25
N ILE A 81 4.08 -21.66 -4.13
CA ILE A 81 4.71 -21.59 -2.80
C ILE A 81 5.09 -23.01 -2.35
N PRO A 82 6.37 -23.29 -2.02
CA PRO A 82 6.77 -24.60 -1.51
C PRO A 82 6.29 -24.79 -0.06
N ALA A 83 6.05 -26.05 0.32
CA ALA A 83 5.35 -26.41 1.57
C ALA A 83 6.01 -25.85 2.83
N GLU A 84 7.34 -25.82 2.86
CA GLU A 84 8.16 -25.28 3.94
C GLU A 84 8.05 -23.75 4.10
N ARG A 85 7.64 -23.01 3.05
CA ARG A 85 7.46 -21.55 3.08
C ARG A 85 6.01 -21.10 3.32
N ILE A 86 5.02 -22.00 3.41
CA ILE A 86 3.59 -21.66 3.65
C ILE A 86 3.44 -20.73 4.87
N ASN A 87 4.19 -20.99 5.94
CA ASN A 87 4.14 -20.23 7.20
C ASN A 87 4.79 -18.83 7.13
N ASP A 88 5.46 -18.50 6.02
CA ASP A 88 6.08 -17.20 5.75
C ASP A 88 5.22 -16.30 4.87
N VAL A 89 4.13 -16.81 4.28
CA VAL A 89 3.28 -16.00 3.41
C VAL A 89 2.42 -15.04 4.24
N VAL A 90 2.43 -13.77 3.83
CA VAL A 90 1.51 -12.72 4.26
C VAL A 90 0.73 -12.29 3.03
N TYR A 91 -0.46 -12.87 2.83
CA TYR A 91 -1.33 -12.54 1.71
C TYR A 91 -2.27 -11.40 2.10
N ILE A 92 -2.13 -10.27 1.41
CA ILE A 92 -3.02 -9.11 1.48
C ILE A 92 -3.84 -9.10 0.19
N ASN A 93 -5.13 -9.39 0.31
CA ASN A 93 -6.12 -9.22 -0.75
C ASN A 93 -7.27 -8.38 -0.19
N PRO A 94 -7.39 -7.08 -0.54
CA PRO A 94 -8.49 -6.26 -0.05
C PRO A 94 -9.87 -6.76 -0.50
N ALA A 95 -9.98 -7.49 -1.62
CA ALA A 95 -11.23 -8.09 -2.07
C ALA A 95 -11.71 -9.27 -1.19
N ASP A 96 -10.90 -9.71 -0.23
CA ASP A 96 -11.33 -10.63 0.84
C ASP A 96 -12.11 -9.86 1.92
N LEU A 97 -13.42 -9.70 1.68
CA LEU A 97 -14.31 -8.97 2.58
C LEU A 97 -14.60 -9.71 3.89
N ASP A 98 -14.42 -11.03 3.93
CA ASP A 98 -14.74 -11.87 5.10
C ASP A 98 -13.63 -11.87 6.15
N PHE A 99 -12.36 -11.82 5.70
CA PHE A 99 -11.18 -11.84 6.55
C PHE A 99 -10.22 -10.64 6.32
N PRO A 100 -10.69 -9.38 6.32
CA PRO A 100 -9.85 -8.21 6.04
C PRO A 100 -8.62 -8.13 6.96
N VAL A 101 -7.45 -7.98 6.33
CA VAL A 101 -6.17 -7.73 6.99
C VAL A 101 -6.16 -6.28 7.51
N ALA A 102 -5.73 -6.08 8.75
CA ALA A 102 -5.62 -4.74 9.32
C ALA A 102 -4.29 -4.10 8.94
N PHE A 103 -4.32 -2.92 8.35
CA PHE A 103 -3.13 -2.17 7.94
C PHE A 103 -3.31 -0.67 8.19
N ASN A 104 -2.86 -0.21 9.36
CA ASN A 104 -2.94 1.19 9.75
C ASN A 104 -1.64 1.93 9.43
N VAL A 105 -1.67 2.76 8.39
CA VAL A 105 -0.53 3.59 7.99
C VAL A 105 -0.08 4.57 9.09
N LEU A 106 -0.97 4.96 10.02
CA LEU A 106 -0.65 5.89 11.12
C LEU A 106 -0.06 5.20 12.36
N GLU A 107 -0.13 3.87 12.47
CA GLU A 107 0.29 3.15 13.68
C GLU A 107 1.82 3.20 13.90
N LYS A 108 2.23 3.42 15.16
CA LYS A 108 3.60 3.27 15.70
C LYS A 108 4.69 3.99 14.89
N VAL A 109 4.38 5.15 14.32
CA VAL A 109 5.36 5.95 13.56
C VAL A 109 6.26 6.76 14.51
N GLU A 110 7.56 6.48 14.51
CA GLU A 110 8.55 7.31 15.21
C GLU A 110 8.45 8.77 14.78
N ALA A 111 8.61 9.71 15.73
CA ALA A 111 8.47 11.15 15.47
C ALA A 111 9.29 11.63 14.25
N LYS A 112 10.53 11.14 14.12
CA LYS A 112 11.45 11.47 13.01
C LYS A 112 10.93 11.10 11.62
N TYR A 113 10.05 10.10 11.50
CA TYR A 113 9.52 9.61 10.22
C TYR A 113 8.07 10.06 9.91
N ARG A 114 7.42 10.79 10.83
CA ARG A 114 6.01 11.23 10.64
C ARG A 114 5.81 12.11 9.41
N HIS A 115 6.78 12.96 9.10
CA HIS A 115 6.74 13.82 7.92
C HIS A 115 6.75 13.00 6.61
N LEU A 116 7.42 11.84 6.58
CA LEU A 116 7.42 10.92 5.42
C LEU A 116 6.05 10.27 5.24
N ILE A 117 5.39 9.82 6.32
CA ILE A 117 4.00 9.33 6.24
C ILE A 117 3.05 10.43 5.77
N ALA A 118 3.16 11.63 6.34
CA ALA A 118 2.31 12.75 5.95
C ALA A 118 2.51 13.12 4.46
N SER A 119 3.74 13.29 4.00
CA SER A 119 4.02 13.59 2.58
C SER A 119 3.69 12.44 1.64
N GLY A 120 3.88 11.18 2.03
CA GLY A 120 3.50 10.02 1.20
C GLY A 120 1.98 9.96 0.99
N ILE A 121 1.21 10.02 2.07
CA ILE A 121 -0.27 10.04 1.99
C ILE A 121 -0.75 11.27 1.20
N VAL A 122 -0.26 12.46 1.54
CA VAL A 122 -0.63 13.71 0.84
C VAL A 122 -0.27 13.66 -0.65
N GLY A 123 0.89 13.10 -1.01
CA GLY A 123 1.33 12.94 -2.39
C GLY A 123 0.43 11.99 -3.20
N VAL A 124 -0.08 10.92 -2.58
CA VAL A 124 -1.08 10.04 -3.20
C VAL A 124 -2.41 10.76 -3.41
N PHE A 125 -2.92 11.46 -2.40
CA PHE A 125 -4.13 12.28 -2.56
C PHE A 125 -3.97 13.33 -3.66
N LYS A 126 -2.79 13.99 -3.75
CA LYS A 126 -2.45 14.93 -4.81
C LYS A 126 -2.43 14.25 -6.19
N LYS A 127 -1.85 13.05 -6.33
CA LYS A 127 -1.80 12.33 -7.61
C LYS A 127 -3.17 11.86 -8.09
N LEU A 128 -4.01 11.34 -7.19
CA LEU A 128 -5.35 10.84 -7.53
C LEU A 128 -6.36 11.94 -7.91
N TRP A 129 -6.14 13.17 -7.47
CA TRP A 129 -7.09 14.27 -7.65
C TRP A 129 -6.44 15.57 -8.13
N ALA A 130 -5.39 15.46 -8.94
CA ALA A 130 -4.54 16.56 -9.42
C ALA A 130 -5.34 17.76 -9.95
N ASP A 131 -6.32 17.51 -10.83
CA ASP A 131 -7.18 18.54 -11.47
C ASP A 131 -8.06 19.31 -10.48
N SER A 132 -8.16 18.84 -9.24
CA SER A 132 -8.95 19.41 -8.15
C SER A 132 -8.14 19.62 -6.87
N TRP A 133 -6.81 19.72 -6.99
CA TRP A 133 -5.89 19.86 -5.86
C TRP A 133 -5.53 21.31 -5.57
N GLY A 134 -5.97 21.83 -4.41
CA GLY A 134 -5.68 23.20 -3.98
C GLY A 134 -4.63 23.26 -2.85
N PRO A 135 -3.79 24.31 -2.77
CA PRO A 135 -2.79 24.45 -1.71
C PRO A 135 -3.43 24.56 -0.30
N ARG A 136 -4.65 25.11 -0.21
CA ARG A 136 -5.44 25.13 1.05
C ARG A 136 -5.83 23.71 1.48
N LEU A 137 -6.30 22.87 0.54
CA LEU A 137 -6.66 21.46 0.79
C LEU A 137 -5.42 20.73 1.32
N GLU A 138 -4.28 20.88 0.65
CA GLU A 138 -3.03 20.24 1.06
C GLU A 138 -2.59 20.67 2.46
N TYR A 139 -2.56 21.97 2.76
CA TYR A 139 -2.15 22.50 4.05
C TYR A 139 -3.02 21.98 5.21
N LEU A 140 -4.34 21.96 5.03
CA LEU A 140 -5.29 21.46 6.02
C LEU A 140 -5.16 19.94 6.21
N LEU A 141 -5.10 19.16 5.13
CA LEU A 141 -4.96 17.70 5.20
C LEU A 141 -3.63 17.28 5.83
N ARG A 142 -2.53 17.96 5.47
CA ARG A 142 -1.19 17.73 6.03
C ARG A 142 -1.17 17.95 7.55
N ASN A 143 -1.76 19.05 8.03
CA ASN A 143 -1.90 19.31 9.47
C ASN A 143 -2.82 18.29 10.19
N ALA A 144 -3.86 17.80 9.53
CA ALA A 144 -4.71 16.74 10.08
C ALA A 144 -3.97 15.40 10.23
N ILE A 145 -3.24 14.97 9.19
CA ILE A 145 -2.45 13.72 9.25
C ILE A 145 -1.34 13.83 10.30
N LEU A 146 -0.62 14.95 10.38
CA LEU A 146 0.41 15.17 11.39
C LEU A 146 -0.14 15.15 12.82
N ALA A 147 -1.31 15.76 13.07
CA ALA A 147 -1.96 15.71 14.39
C ALA A 147 -2.43 14.30 14.77
N LEU A 148 -2.97 13.53 13.80
CA LEU A 148 -3.35 12.13 14.03
C LEU A 148 -2.15 11.22 14.26
N LEU A 149 -0.98 11.50 13.68
CA LEU A 149 0.28 10.79 13.95
C LEU A 149 0.85 11.05 15.35
N ASP A 150 0.39 12.09 16.06
CA ASP A 150 0.69 12.30 17.48
C ASP A 150 -0.36 11.72 18.43
N TYR A 151 -1.59 11.52 17.95
CA TYR A 151 -2.66 10.92 18.75
C TYR A 151 -2.56 9.38 18.77
N PRO A 152 -2.55 8.72 19.94
CA PRO A 152 -2.50 7.27 20.02
C PRO A 152 -3.80 6.63 19.49
N ASP A 153 -3.68 5.42 18.95
CA ASP A 153 -4.82 4.60 18.48
C ASP A 153 -5.73 5.34 17.45
N SER A 154 -5.12 6.21 16.64
CA SER A 154 -5.73 6.95 15.52
C SER A 154 -5.78 6.13 14.21
N THR A 155 -6.65 6.52 13.28
CA THR A 155 -6.77 5.94 11.92
C THR A 155 -7.13 7.04 10.92
N LEU A 156 -7.13 6.74 9.61
CA LEU A 156 -7.49 7.72 8.56
C LEU A 156 -8.94 8.21 8.65
N LEU A 157 -9.85 7.44 9.25
CA LEU A 157 -11.22 7.86 9.58
C LEU A 157 -11.22 9.09 10.53
N GLY A 158 -10.12 9.32 11.24
CA GLY A 158 -9.94 10.47 12.13
C GLY A 158 -9.81 11.82 11.42
N VAL A 159 -9.47 11.85 10.13
CA VAL A 159 -9.32 13.10 9.37
C VAL A 159 -10.65 13.86 9.36
N ASN A 160 -11.73 13.19 8.97
CA ASN A 160 -13.07 13.81 8.93
C ASN A 160 -13.59 14.15 10.33
N ARG A 161 -13.34 13.29 11.34
CA ARG A 161 -13.69 13.62 12.75
C ARG A 161 -12.93 14.85 13.25
N LEU A 162 -11.66 15.01 12.94
CA LEU A 162 -10.83 16.10 13.46
C LEU A 162 -11.30 17.49 13.01
N PHE A 163 -11.85 17.60 11.80
CA PHE A 163 -12.46 18.85 11.32
C PHE A 163 -13.84 19.12 11.93
N ILE A 164 -14.72 18.11 12.01
CA ILE A 164 -16.12 18.27 12.43
C ILE A 164 -16.30 18.25 13.96
N ASP A 165 -15.79 17.21 14.62
CA ASP A 165 -16.01 16.91 16.03
C ASP A 165 -15.07 17.74 16.91
N LYS A 166 -15.64 18.79 17.51
CA LYS A 166 -14.92 19.76 18.36
C LYS A 166 -14.28 19.11 19.60
N ASP A 167 -14.85 18.03 20.14
CA ASP A 167 -14.37 17.40 21.37
C ASP A 167 -13.37 16.27 21.10
N TYR A 168 -13.51 15.56 19.98
CA TYR A 168 -12.42 14.76 19.42
C TYR A 168 -11.22 15.64 19.07
N ARG A 169 -11.43 16.80 18.42
CA ARG A 169 -10.35 17.76 18.13
C ARG A 169 -9.61 18.21 19.39
N LYS A 170 -10.30 18.62 20.45
CA LYS A 170 -9.66 18.95 21.75
C LYS A 170 -8.77 17.82 22.27
N LYS A 171 -9.26 16.56 22.22
CA LYS A 171 -8.52 15.36 22.66
C LYS A 171 -7.27 15.11 21.80
N VAL A 172 -7.36 15.29 20.49
CA VAL A 172 -6.23 15.16 19.55
C VAL A 172 -5.19 16.26 19.77
N VAL A 173 -5.61 17.52 19.76
CA VAL A 173 -4.72 18.69 19.88
C VAL A 173 -3.98 18.72 21.22
N ALA A 174 -4.61 18.26 22.31
CA ALA A 174 -3.97 18.09 23.62
C ALA A 174 -2.88 16.98 23.66
N LYS A 175 -2.68 16.22 22.58
CA LYS A 175 -1.58 15.24 22.42
C LYS A 175 -0.56 15.62 21.34
N VAL A 176 -0.82 16.66 20.54
CA VAL A 176 0.13 17.16 19.53
C VAL A 176 1.36 17.75 20.24
N LYS A 177 2.54 17.29 19.85
CA LYS A 177 3.84 17.69 20.42
C LYS A 177 4.54 18.74 19.57
N ASP A 178 4.27 18.74 18.27
CA ASP A 178 4.79 19.75 17.35
C ASP A 178 4.11 21.11 17.61
N PRO A 179 4.86 22.17 17.97
CA PRO A 179 4.27 23.45 18.33
C PRO A 179 3.66 24.18 17.13
N VAL A 180 4.10 23.91 15.90
CA VAL A 180 3.57 24.53 14.67
C VAL A 180 2.22 23.89 14.34
N VAL A 181 2.14 22.56 14.36
CA VAL A 181 0.86 21.85 14.14
C VAL A 181 -0.14 22.17 15.26
N LYS A 182 0.32 22.32 16.50
CA LYS A 182 -0.52 22.72 17.64
C LYS A 182 -1.04 24.17 17.48
N ALA A 183 -0.18 25.11 17.12
CA ALA A 183 -0.57 26.50 16.86
C ALA A 183 -1.56 26.61 15.69
N PHE A 184 -1.39 25.84 14.60
CA PHE A 184 -2.40 25.78 13.53
C PHE A 184 -3.80 25.43 14.08
N TRP A 185 -3.91 24.42 14.97
CA TRP A 185 -5.20 24.01 15.52
C TRP A 185 -5.75 24.93 16.62
N GLU A 186 -4.90 25.51 17.46
CA GLU A 186 -5.31 26.36 18.60
C GLU A 186 -5.46 27.84 18.23
N ASP A 187 -4.69 28.35 17.26
CA ASP A 187 -4.65 29.76 16.86
C ASP A 187 -5.15 30.06 15.45
N GLU A 188 -5.08 29.13 14.49
CA GLU A 188 -5.52 29.41 13.11
C GLU A 188 -6.92 28.85 12.85
N PHE A 189 -7.07 27.53 12.84
CA PHE A 189 -8.32 26.83 12.55
C PHE A 189 -9.43 27.13 13.59
N SER A 190 -9.05 27.49 14.83
CA SER A 190 -9.97 27.93 15.88
C SER A 190 -10.65 29.27 15.57
N LYS A 191 -10.01 30.14 14.78
CA LYS A 191 -10.49 31.47 14.41
C LYS A 191 -11.25 31.50 13.08
N TYR A 192 -11.30 30.38 12.35
CA TYR A 192 -12.11 30.25 11.12
C TYR A 192 -13.60 30.39 11.46
N ASN A 193 -14.30 31.27 10.74
CA ASN A 193 -15.77 31.37 10.85
C ASN A 193 -16.44 30.11 10.28
N GLN A 194 -17.67 29.82 10.72
CA GLN A 194 -18.33 28.55 10.39
C GLN A 194 -18.58 28.35 8.88
N SER A 195 -18.87 29.41 8.12
CA SER A 195 -19.09 29.30 6.67
C SER A 195 -17.79 28.93 5.95
N PHE A 196 -16.72 29.71 6.21
CA PHE A 196 -15.39 29.47 5.66
C PHE A 196 -14.81 28.12 6.09
N MET A 197 -15.09 27.68 7.32
CA MET A 197 -14.68 26.36 7.80
C MET A 197 -15.34 25.24 6.98
N VAL A 198 -16.65 25.34 6.68
CA VAL A 198 -17.36 24.35 5.85
C VAL A 198 -16.83 24.36 4.40
N GLU A 199 -16.69 25.54 3.80
CA GLU A 199 -16.09 25.73 2.46
C GLU A 199 -14.69 25.08 2.37
N ALA A 200 -13.82 25.35 3.35
CA ALA A 200 -12.43 24.90 3.33
C ALA A 200 -12.25 23.40 3.58
N ILE A 201 -13.14 22.75 4.33
CA ILE A 201 -13.05 21.30 4.63
C ILE A 201 -13.82 20.42 3.64
N ALA A 202 -14.82 20.95 2.92
CA ALA A 202 -15.64 20.17 2.00
C ALA A 202 -14.82 19.43 0.90
N PRO A 203 -13.78 20.03 0.26
CA PRO A 203 -12.92 19.29 -0.66
C PRO A 203 -12.22 18.10 -0.01
N ILE A 204 -11.75 18.26 1.23
CA ILE A 204 -11.07 17.20 1.99
C ILE A 204 -12.07 16.09 2.33
N GLN A 205 -13.25 16.45 2.83
CA GLN A 205 -14.32 15.51 3.14
C GLN A 205 -14.75 14.71 1.90
N ASN A 206 -14.82 15.34 0.73
CA ASN A 206 -15.15 14.68 -0.52
C ASN A 206 -14.09 13.64 -0.91
N LYS A 207 -12.79 14.00 -0.95
CA LYS A 207 -11.73 13.05 -1.36
C LYS A 207 -11.48 11.95 -0.32
N VAL A 208 -11.35 12.32 0.96
CA VAL A 208 -11.13 11.37 2.06
C VAL A 208 -12.36 10.50 2.28
N GLY A 209 -13.56 11.07 2.12
CA GLY A 209 -14.83 10.34 2.16
C GLY A 209 -14.97 9.36 1.00
N GLN A 210 -14.63 9.74 -0.23
CA GLN A 210 -14.60 8.86 -1.40
C GLN A 210 -13.72 7.63 -1.13
N PHE A 211 -12.48 7.81 -0.68
CA PHE A 211 -11.58 6.70 -0.37
C PHE A 211 -12.12 5.78 0.76
N LEU A 212 -12.71 6.36 1.83
CA LEU A 212 -13.19 5.60 2.99
C LEU A 212 -14.66 5.13 2.86
N SER A 213 -15.31 5.37 1.72
CA SER A 213 -16.70 5.00 1.45
C SER A 213 -16.89 3.49 1.32
N THR A 214 -15.99 2.82 0.61
CA THR A 214 -16.03 1.38 0.38
C THR A 214 -15.69 0.62 1.67
N SER A 215 -16.53 -0.36 2.06
CA SER A 215 -16.28 -1.22 3.23
C SER A 215 -14.93 -1.93 3.15
N LEU A 216 -14.53 -2.37 1.95
CA LEU A 216 -13.20 -2.91 1.63
C LEU A 216 -12.06 -2.06 2.19
N VAL A 217 -11.99 -0.78 1.78
CA VAL A 217 -10.91 0.14 2.17
C VAL A 217 -11.02 0.44 3.66
N ARG A 218 -12.23 0.77 4.13
CA ARG A 218 -12.51 1.10 5.52
C ARG A 218 -12.13 -0.02 6.48
N ASN A 219 -12.41 -1.28 6.14
CA ASN A 219 -12.09 -2.44 6.96
C ASN A 219 -10.58 -2.75 6.98
N LEU A 220 -9.81 -2.29 5.99
CA LEU A 220 -8.35 -2.43 5.92
C LEU A 220 -7.62 -1.31 6.70
N VAL A 221 -7.92 -0.03 6.41
CA VAL A 221 -7.21 1.12 7.02
C VAL A 221 -7.86 1.71 8.28
N GLY A 222 -9.14 1.39 8.52
CA GLY A 222 -9.92 1.89 9.66
C GLY A 222 -9.74 1.10 10.95
N GLN A 223 -9.01 -0.02 10.92
CA GLN A 223 -8.64 -0.77 12.12
C GLN A 223 -7.49 -0.07 12.86
N VAL A 224 -7.66 0.12 14.18
CA VAL A 224 -6.70 0.84 15.04
C VAL A 224 -5.30 0.23 15.04
N LYS A 225 -5.20 -1.10 15.03
CA LYS A 225 -3.93 -1.83 15.10
C LYS A 225 -3.82 -2.79 13.92
N SER A 226 -2.69 -2.73 13.25
CA SER A 226 -2.33 -3.59 12.12
C SER A 226 -2.12 -5.02 12.60
N THR A 227 -2.48 -5.99 11.76
CA THR A 227 -2.18 -7.41 12.01
C THR A 227 -0.84 -7.84 11.40
N ILE A 228 -0.28 -7.00 10.52
CA ILE A 228 1.00 -7.20 9.85
C ILE A 228 2.07 -6.24 10.41
N ASP A 229 3.32 -6.70 10.43
CA ASP A 229 4.49 -5.99 10.95
C ASP A 229 5.56 -5.99 9.85
N MET A 230 5.66 -4.88 9.10
CA MET A 230 6.55 -4.80 7.93
C MET A 230 8.03 -4.99 8.30
N ARG A 231 8.44 -4.59 9.51
CA ARG A 231 9.83 -4.76 9.96
C ARG A 231 10.15 -6.24 10.17
N LYS A 232 9.25 -7.00 10.80
CA LYS A 232 9.39 -8.46 10.92
C LYS A 232 9.29 -9.17 9.59
N ILE A 233 8.37 -8.78 8.71
CA ILE A 233 8.27 -9.34 7.36
C ILE A 233 9.62 -9.25 6.62
N MET A 234 10.30 -8.12 6.73
CA MET A 234 11.61 -7.92 6.10
C MET A 234 12.75 -8.67 6.81
N ASP A 235 12.79 -8.68 8.15
CA ASP A 235 13.89 -9.26 8.93
C ASP A 235 13.79 -10.81 9.03
N ASP A 236 12.58 -11.34 9.21
CA ASP A 236 12.31 -12.79 9.15
C ASP A 236 12.47 -13.34 7.72
N GLY A 237 12.48 -12.47 6.69
CA GLY A 237 12.62 -12.85 5.29
C GLY A 237 11.36 -13.49 4.72
N LYS A 238 10.19 -12.94 5.06
CA LYS A 238 8.86 -13.46 4.69
C LYS A 238 8.46 -13.15 3.25
N ILE A 239 7.33 -13.72 2.83
CA ILE A 239 6.77 -13.59 1.48
C ILE A 239 5.50 -12.73 1.57
N LEU A 240 5.63 -11.44 1.32
CA LEU A 240 4.49 -10.51 1.27
C LEU A 240 3.88 -10.52 -0.13
N LEU A 241 2.65 -11.00 -0.26
CA LEU A 241 1.90 -11.02 -1.52
C LEU A 241 0.75 -10.03 -1.43
N VAL A 242 0.73 -9.02 -2.28
CA VAL A 242 -0.27 -7.95 -2.27
C VAL A 242 -1.03 -7.95 -3.60
N ASN A 243 -2.15 -8.66 -3.61
CA ASN A 243 -3.08 -8.67 -4.74
C ASN A 243 -4.03 -7.48 -4.58
N LEU A 244 -3.84 -6.45 -5.41
CA LEU A 244 -4.66 -5.24 -5.37
C LEU A 244 -5.79 -5.23 -6.40
N SER A 245 -5.93 -6.26 -7.24
CA SER A 245 -7.11 -6.53 -8.10
C SER A 245 -7.90 -5.28 -8.53
N LYS A 246 -7.33 -4.38 -9.34
CA LYS A 246 -7.96 -3.09 -9.75
C LYS A 246 -9.41 -3.24 -10.19
N GLY A 247 -9.71 -4.25 -11.00
CA GLY A 247 -11.08 -4.55 -11.47
C GLY A 247 -12.06 -5.06 -10.39
N ARG A 248 -11.57 -5.44 -9.20
CA ARG A 248 -12.39 -5.83 -8.04
C ARG A 248 -12.51 -4.71 -6.99
N ILE A 249 -11.52 -3.82 -6.86
CA ILE A 249 -11.44 -2.85 -5.74
C ILE A 249 -11.46 -1.36 -6.16
N GLY A 250 -11.33 -1.07 -7.44
CA GLY A 250 -11.18 0.28 -7.99
C GLY A 250 -9.71 0.70 -8.16
N GLU A 251 -9.47 1.57 -9.15
CA GLU A 251 -8.13 2.06 -9.50
C GLU A 251 -7.51 2.93 -8.39
N ASP A 252 -8.24 3.96 -7.95
CA ASP A 252 -7.86 4.85 -6.83
C ASP A 252 -7.49 4.05 -5.58
N SER A 253 -8.36 3.12 -5.19
CA SER A 253 -8.17 2.24 -4.03
C SER A 253 -6.90 1.41 -4.14
N SER A 254 -6.64 0.83 -5.32
CA SER A 254 -5.45 0.02 -5.59
C SER A 254 -4.17 0.85 -5.51
N ALA A 255 -4.09 1.97 -6.24
CA ALA A 255 -2.96 2.88 -6.22
C ALA A 255 -2.63 3.35 -4.79
N MET A 256 -3.67 3.71 -4.04
CA MET A 256 -3.52 4.25 -2.69
C MET A 256 -3.12 3.21 -1.64
N ILE A 257 -3.73 2.00 -1.64
CA ILE A 257 -3.33 0.92 -0.73
C ILE A 257 -1.90 0.46 -1.05
N GLY A 258 -1.56 0.30 -2.34
CA GLY A 258 -0.22 -0.10 -2.76
C GLY A 258 0.85 0.91 -2.36
N ASN A 259 0.64 2.21 -2.57
CA ASN A 259 1.60 3.23 -2.16
C ASN A 259 1.75 3.30 -0.62
N MET A 260 0.67 3.16 0.15
CA MET A 260 0.78 3.09 1.63
C MET A 260 1.62 1.87 2.08
N ILE A 261 1.46 0.72 1.43
CA ILE A 261 2.27 -0.49 1.69
C ILE A 261 3.73 -0.24 1.36
N VAL A 262 4.04 0.33 0.19
CA VAL A 262 5.40 0.74 -0.18
C VAL A 262 5.99 1.72 0.84
N THR A 263 5.23 2.73 1.26
CA THR A 263 5.67 3.74 2.24
C THR A 263 5.95 3.10 3.61
N LYS A 264 5.18 2.08 4.04
CA LYS A 264 5.48 1.32 5.27
C LYS A 264 6.67 0.37 5.09
N LEU A 265 6.91 -0.19 3.91
CA LEU A 265 8.13 -0.95 3.60
C LEU A 265 9.38 -0.05 3.60
N GLN A 266 9.28 1.18 3.08
CA GLN A 266 10.33 2.21 3.21
C GLN A 266 10.66 2.47 4.68
N LEU A 267 9.67 2.77 5.53
CA LEU A 267 9.93 3.04 6.94
C LEU A 267 10.47 1.80 7.69
N ALA A 268 9.97 0.61 7.36
CA ALA A 268 10.53 -0.63 7.90
C ALA A 268 12.00 -0.78 7.52
N ALA A 269 12.36 -0.53 6.25
CA ALA A 269 13.74 -0.52 5.79
C ALA A 269 14.59 0.52 6.54
N MET A 270 14.16 1.78 6.58
CA MET A 270 14.88 2.87 7.25
C MET A 270 15.08 2.61 8.75
N SER A 271 14.12 1.96 9.41
CA SER A 271 14.25 1.60 10.83
C SER A 271 15.40 0.63 11.12
N ARG A 272 15.86 -0.15 10.12
CA ARG A 272 17.04 -1.04 10.21
C ARG A 272 18.36 -0.31 10.42
N VAL A 273 18.36 1.02 10.54
CA VAL A 273 19.50 1.81 11.02
C VAL A 273 20.00 1.34 12.40
N ASP A 274 19.13 0.69 13.20
CA ASP A 274 19.45 0.03 14.48
C ASP A 274 20.34 -1.22 14.36
N MET A 275 20.40 -1.84 13.18
CA MET A 275 21.09 -3.11 12.91
C MET A 275 22.35 -2.88 12.05
N PRO A 276 23.49 -3.54 12.32
CA PRO A 276 24.68 -3.50 11.45
C PRO A 276 24.38 -3.91 10.01
N GLU A 277 24.97 -3.22 9.02
CA GLU A 277 24.66 -3.48 7.60
C GLU A 277 24.99 -4.92 7.17
N SER A 278 26.01 -5.54 7.78
CA SER A 278 26.34 -6.96 7.58
C SER A 278 25.16 -7.90 7.93
N GLU A 279 24.46 -7.61 9.03
CA GLU A 279 23.41 -8.46 9.60
C GLU A 279 22.04 -8.28 8.93
N ARG A 280 21.79 -7.11 8.33
CA ARG A 280 20.56 -6.85 7.54
C ARG A 280 20.40 -7.94 6.47
N ARG A 281 19.21 -8.56 6.39
CA ARG A 281 18.88 -9.50 5.31
C ARG A 281 18.35 -8.74 4.09
N ASP A 282 18.82 -9.13 2.91
CA ASP A 282 18.30 -8.64 1.63
C ASP A 282 16.81 -8.97 1.49
N PHE A 283 16.01 -7.96 1.13
CA PHE A 283 14.57 -8.08 0.93
C PHE A 283 14.19 -7.44 -0.40
N TYR A 284 13.51 -8.19 -1.27
CA TYR A 284 13.26 -7.79 -2.65
C TYR A 284 11.83 -7.27 -2.82
N LEU A 285 11.69 -5.99 -3.16
CA LEU A 285 10.40 -5.36 -3.45
C LEU A 285 10.17 -5.34 -4.96
N TYR A 286 9.29 -6.20 -5.41
CA TYR A 286 8.77 -6.27 -6.77
C TYR A 286 7.48 -5.46 -6.86
N VAL A 287 7.42 -4.57 -7.84
CA VAL A 287 6.23 -3.78 -8.15
C VAL A 287 6.01 -3.88 -9.65
N ASP A 288 4.97 -4.58 -10.10
CA ASP A 288 4.55 -4.49 -11.50
C ASP A 288 3.66 -3.26 -11.70
N GLU A 289 3.72 -2.68 -12.89
CA GLU A 289 3.05 -1.42 -13.27
C GLU A 289 3.29 -0.30 -12.22
N PHE A 290 4.57 -0.03 -11.98
CA PHE A 290 5.13 0.90 -10.98
C PHE A 290 4.51 2.30 -10.98
N GLN A 291 4.12 2.84 -12.13
CA GLN A 291 3.57 4.20 -12.29
C GLN A 291 2.35 4.49 -11.38
N ASN A 292 1.60 3.44 -11.04
CA ASN A 292 0.45 3.49 -10.13
C ASN A 292 0.83 3.88 -8.69
N PHE A 293 2.10 3.71 -8.33
CA PHE A 293 2.64 3.94 -6.99
C PHE A 293 3.77 4.99 -6.99
N ALA A 294 4.29 5.32 -8.18
CA ALA A 294 5.26 6.39 -8.44
C ALA A 294 4.81 7.73 -7.85
N THR A 295 5.62 8.25 -6.92
CA THR A 295 5.43 9.49 -6.17
C THR A 295 6.80 10.00 -5.69
N GLU A 296 6.90 11.27 -5.29
CA GLU A 296 8.15 11.87 -4.76
C GLU A 296 8.76 11.08 -3.59
N SER A 297 7.95 10.43 -2.74
CA SER A 297 8.47 9.57 -1.66
C SER A 297 9.24 8.37 -2.22
N PHE A 298 8.82 7.83 -3.36
CA PHE A 298 9.46 6.69 -4.04
C PHE A 298 10.81 7.06 -4.68
N ALA A 299 10.95 8.28 -5.20
CA ALA A 299 12.25 8.80 -5.68
C ALA A 299 13.31 8.78 -4.56
N ASN A 300 12.90 9.11 -3.34
CA ASN A 300 13.75 9.00 -2.14
C ASN A 300 14.03 7.53 -1.75
N ILE A 301 13.09 6.60 -1.95
CA ILE A 301 13.35 5.16 -1.77
C ILE A 301 14.47 4.70 -2.70
N LEU A 302 14.39 4.97 -4.00
CA LEU A 302 15.40 4.57 -4.99
C LEU A 302 16.80 5.13 -4.68
N SER A 303 16.87 6.28 -4.00
CA SER A 303 18.13 6.93 -3.62
C SER A 303 18.74 6.40 -2.30
N GLU A 304 17.93 5.88 -1.37
CA GLU A 304 18.38 5.48 -0.03
C GLU A 304 18.33 3.96 0.27
N ALA A 305 17.40 3.22 -0.36
CA ALA A 305 17.01 1.86 0.03
C ALA A 305 18.16 0.85 0.04
N ARG A 306 19.15 1.04 -0.84
CA ARG A 306 20.38 0.22 -0.93
C ARG A 306 21.06 0.01 0.42
N LYS A 307 21.18 1.05 1.26
CA LYS A 307 21.84 0.97 2.59
C LYS A 307 21.08 0.04 3.54
N TYR A 308 19.77 -0.06 3.39
CA TYR A 308 18.88 -0.87 4.23
C TYR A 308 18.63 -2.28 3.67
N LYS A 309 19.29 -2.62 2.55
CA LYS A 309 19.10 -3.84 1.74
C LYS A 309 17.63 -4.09 1.36
N LEU A 310 16.89 -3.01 1.10
CA LEU A 310 15.62 -3.06 0.38
C LEU A 310 15.97 -2.93 -1.11
N ASN A 311 15.71 -3.98 -1.87
CA ASN A 311 16.19 -4.13 -3.24
C ASN A 311 15.00 -4.04 -4.19
N LEU A 312 14.86 -2.94 -4.93
CA LEU A 312 13.69 -2.67 -5.77
C LEU A 312 13.84 -3.28 -7.17
N ILE A 313 12.77 -3.91 -7.65
CA ILE A 313 12.59 -4.38 -9.02
C ILE A 313 11.25 -3.82 -9.50
N VAL A 314 11.29 -2.86 -10.44
CA VAL A 314 10.11 -2.10 -10.88
C VAL A 314 9.81 -2.36 -12.36
N GLY A 315 8.59 -2.85 -12.63
CA GLY A 315 8.02 -3.03 -13.96
C GLY A 315 7.28 -1.77 -14.42
N HIS A 316 7.48 -1.34 -15.66
CA HIS A 316 6.95 -0.08 -16.18
C HIS A 316 6.55 -0.17 -17.66
N GLN A 317 5.58 0.64 -18.14
CA GLN A 317 5.15 0.60 -19.55
C GLN A 317 5.85 1.64 -20.44
N TYR A 318 5.70 2.93 -20.14
CA TYR A 318 6.23 4.05 -20.94
C TYR A 318 6.53 5.27 -20.06
N ILE A 319 7.57 6.04 -20.39
CA ILE A 319 8.23 7.00 -19.48
C ILE A 319 7.33 8.17 -19.07
N GLU A 320 6.45 8.61 -19.97
CA GLU A 320 5.51 9.73 -19.78
C GLU A 320 4.53 9.54 -18.60
N GLN A 321 4.34 8.31 -18.11
CA GLN A 321 3.55 8.01 -16.90
C GLN A 321 4.23 8.39 -15.57
N LEU A 322 5.46 8.94 -15.60
CA LEU A 322 6.23 9.33 -14.42
C LEU A 322 6.45 10.83 -14.33
N ASP A 323 6.29 11.37 -13.12
CA ASP A 323 6.78 12.71 -12.78
C ASP A 323 8.29 12.82 -13.05
N GLU A 324 8.75 13.97 -13.54
CA GLU A 324 10.16 14.22 -13.89
C GLU A 324 11.13 13.84 -12.76
N THR A 325 10.75 14.13 -11.50
CA THR A 325 11.53 13.80 -10.30
C THR A 325 11.68 12.29 -10.07
N VAL A 326 10.67 11.49 -10.43
CA VAL A 326 10.70 10.02 -10.31
C VAL A 326 11.47 9.43 -11.49
N SER A 327 11.28 9.95 -12.70
CA SER A 327 12.05 9.56 -13.89
C SER A 327 13.55 9.79 -13.67
N ALA A 328 13.96 10.99 -13.25
CA ALA A 328 15.34 11.31 -12.92
C ALA A 328 15.90 10.43 -11.79
N ALA A 329 15.09 10.08 -10.79
CA ALA A 329 15.52 9.19 -9.70
C ALA A 329 15.70 7.73 -10.13
N ILE A 330 15.00 7.26 -11.18
CA ILE A 330 15.27 5.95 -11.81
C ILE A 330 16.60 6.02 -12.55
N PHE A 331 16.74 6.94 -13.51
CA PHE A 331 17.95 7.04 -14.34
C PHE A 331 19.22 7.34 -13.53
N GLY A 332 19.12 8.11 -12.44
CA GLY A 332 20.26 8.44 -11.59
C GLY A 332 20.68 7.37 -10.57
N ASN A 333 19.82 6.42 -10.20
CA ASN A 333 20.10 5.46 -9.11
C ASN A 333 20.05 3.98 -9.52
N VAL A 334 19.29 3.61 -10.56
CA VAL A 334 19.15 2.22 -10.97
C VAL A 334 20.37 1.76 -11.75
N GLY A 335 20.99 0.66 -11.32
CA GLY A 335 22.16 0.10 -11.97
C GLY A 335 21.85 -0.84 -13.14
N THR A 336 20.74 -1.60 -13.06
CA THR A 336 20.39 -2.59 -14.10
C THR A 336 19.13 -2.18 -14.87
N PHE A 337 19.29 -1.97 -16.17
CA PHE A 337 18.20 -1.68 -17.10
C PHE A 337 17.86 -2.93 -17.92
N VAL A 338 16.57 -3.24 -18.05
CA VAL A 338 16.05 -4.28 -18.93
C VAL A 338 14.93 -3.69 -19.78
N VAL A 339 15.19 -3.54 -21.07
CA VAL A 339 14.30 -2.88 -22.04
C VAL A 339 13.72 -3.95 -22.97
N PHE A 340 12.42 -4.20 -22.85
CA PHE A 340 11.62 -4.86 -23.89
C PHE A 340 11.22 -3.83 -24.96
N ARG A 341 10.43 -4.23 -25.97
CA ARG A 341 9.92 -3.30 -26.99
C ARG A 341 9.17 -2.10 -26.38
N VAL A 342 9.57 -0.89 -26.75
CA VAL A 342 9.05 0.40 -26.23
C VAL A 342 8.38 1.26 -27.32
N GLY A 343 7.91 2.46 -26.97
CA GLY A 343 7.51 3.53 -27.92
C GLY A 343 8.70 4.22 -28.58
N ALA A 344 8.43 5.10 -29.55
CA ALA A 344 9.47 5.92 -30.18
C ALA A 344 9.98 7.01 -29.21
N ALA A 345 9.07 7.75 -28.56
CA ALA A 345 9.43 8.72 -27.53
C ALA A 345 10.18 8.08 -26.32
N ASP A 346 9.78 6.87 -25.92
CA ASP A 346 10.53 6.09 -24.94
C ASP A 346 11.95 5.76 -25.43
N ALA A 347 12.09 5.37 -26.71
CA ALA A 347 13.36 4.98 -27.30
C ALA A 347 14.33 6.18 -27.40
N GLU A 348 13.85 7.36 -27.79
CA GLU A 348 14.64 8.60 -27.81
C GLU A 348 15.23 8.92 -26.42
N VAL A 349 14.50 8.66 -25.34
CA VAL A 349 15.01 8.83 -23.97
C VAL A 349 15.95 7.68 -23.58
N LEU A 350 15.58 6.43 -23.87
CA LEU A 350 16.34 5.24 -23.45
C LEU A 350 17.64 5.02 -24.21
N VAL A 351 17.72 5.36 -25.50
CA VAL A 351 18.88 5.07 -26.35
C VAL A 351 20.17 5.68 -25.78
N LYS A 352 20.06 6.81 -25.09
CA LYS A 352 21.15 7.51 -24.39
C LYS A 352 21.85 6.65 -23.32
N GLU A 353 21.19 5.63 -22.78
CA GLU A 353 21.81 4.62 -21.89
C GLU A 353 22.44 3.44 -22.64
N PHE A 354 22.12 3.25 -23.93
CA PHE A 354 22.48 2.10 -24.77
C PHE A 354 23.46 2.44 -25.92
N GLU A 355 23.69 3.73 -26.19
CA GLU A 355 24.73 4.21 -27.10
C GLU A 355 26.14 3.75 -26.70
N PRO A 356 27.06 3.54 -27.65
CA PRO A 356 26.88 3.56 -29.11
C PRO A 356 26.48 2.18 -29.68
N PHE A 357 25.93 1.27 -28.86
CA PHE A 357 25.76 -0.15 -29.21
C PHE A 357 24.42 -0.48 -29.89
N PHE A 358 23.37 0.29 -29.59
CA PHE A 358 22.03 0.14 -30.16
C PHE A 358 21.46 1.51 -30.56
N LEU A 359 20.55 1.49 -31.53
CA LEU A 359 19.82 2.67 -32.02
C LEU A 359 18.38 2.67 -31.50
N GLU A 360 17.65 3.78 -31.71
CA GLU A 360 16.23 3.88 -31.32
C GLU A 360 15.38 2.84 -32.04
N GLU A 361 15.66 2.58 -33.31
CA GLU A 361 14.96 1.59 -34.13
C GLU A 361 15.12 0.16 -33.59
N ASP A 362 16.25 -0.17 -32.94
CA ASP A 362 16.44 -1.46 -32.29
C ASP A 362 15.42 -1.63 -31.15
N LEU A 363 15.34 -0.62 -30.26
CA LEU A 363 14.43 -0.62 -29.10
C LEU A 363 12.94 -0.69 -29.51
N VAL A 364 12.59 -0.09 -30.65
CA VAL A 364 11.23 -0.09 -31.21
C VAL A 364 10.89 -1.41 -31.94
N ASN A 365 11.86 -2.08 -32.56
CA ASN A 365 11.64 -3.29 -33.36
C ASN A 365 11.86 -4.62 -32.60
N LEU A 366 12.53 -4.61 -31.46
CA LEU A 366 12.83 -5.76 -30.59
C LEU A 366 11.68 -6.79 -30.48
N PRO A 367 11.88 -8.09 -30.76
CA PRO A 367 10.80 -9.10 -30.69
C PRO A 367 10.25 -9.36 -29.27
N LYS A 368 9.07 -10.00 -29.17
CA LYS A 368 8.52 -10.47 -27.89
C LYS A 368 9.51 -11.40 -27.19
N TYR A 369 9.59 -11.29 -25.86
CA TYR A 369 10.49 -12.05 -24.98
C TYR A 369 12.00 -11.83 -25.25
N HIS A 370 12.38 -10.93 -26.15
CA HIS A 370 13.74 -10.40 -26.23
C HIS A 370 13.84 -9.08 -25.46
N VAL A 371 15.04 -8.83 -24.95
CA VAL A 371 15.41 -7.66 -24.16
C VAL A 371 16.77 -7.15 -24.60
N TYR A 372 16.94 -5.82 -24.64
CA TYR A 372 18.25 -5.21 -24.50
C TYR A 372 18.46 -4.89 -23.02
N LEU A 373 19.68 -5.10 -22.52
CA LEU A 373 19.98 -4.84 -21.12
C LEU A 373 21.38 -4.26 -20.90
N LYS A 374 21.48 -3.47 -19.84
CA LYS A 374 22.70 -2.92 -19.27
C LYS A 374 22.80 -3.50 -17.87
N LEU A 375 23.70 -4.47 -17.67
CA LEU A 375 23.70 -5.34 -16.50
C LEU A 375 24.77 -4.93 -15.50
N MET A 376 24.43 -4.78 -14.22
CA MET A 376 25.43 -4.68 -13.17
C MET A 376 26.15 -6.02 -12.97
N ILE A 377 27.47 -6.02 -13.11
CA ILE A 377 28.33 -7.18 -12.91
C ILE A 377 29.47 -6.79 -11.96
N ASN A 378 29.48 -7.32 -10.74
CA ASN A 378 30.45 -7.01 -9.69
C ASN A 378 30.58 -5.50 -9.41
N GLY A 379 29.47 -4.77 -9.49
CA GLY A 379 29.38 -3.35 -9.20
C GLY A 379 29.81 -2.42 -10.33
N VAL A 380 30.12 -2.94 -11.52
CA VAL A 380 30.35 -2.17 -12.76
C VAL A 380 29.21 -2.44 -13.74
N ALA A 381 28.71 -1.42 -14.44
CA ALA A 381 27.73 -1.62 -15.51
C ALA A 381 28.42 -2.26 -16.74
N SER A 382 27.79 -3.26 -17.34
CA SER A 382 28.27 -3.86 -18.59
C SER A 382 28.12 -2.90 -19.76
N ASP A 383 28.85 -3.17 -20.84
CA ASP A 383 28.40 -2.76 -22.17
C ASP A 383 26.96 -3.30 -22.39
N PRO A 384 26.06 -2.55 -23.03
CA PRO A 384 24.74 -3.02 -23.41
C PRO A 384 24.78 -4.27 -24.30
N PHE A 385 23.86 -5.22 -24.11
CA PHE A 385 23.76 -6.42 -24.94
C PHE A 385 22.33 -6.94 -25.10
N SER A 386 22.13 -7.83 -26.09
CA SER A 386 20.88 -8.52 -26.38
C SER A 386 20.74 -9.85 -25.63
N ALA A 387 19.52 -10.19 -25.25
CA ALA A 387 19.18 -11.48 -24.67
C ALA A 387 17.71 -11.85 -24.93
N ALA A 388 17.38 -13.12 -24.70
CA ALA A 388 16.00 -13.56 -24.57
C ALA A 388 15.71 -13.91 -23.10
N THR A 389 14.54 -13.53 -22.58
CA THR A 389 14.11 -13.90 -21.23
C THR A 389 13.86 -15.40 -21.11
N LEU A 390 13.92 -15.93 -19.88
CA LEU A 390 13.48 -17.30 -19.63
C LEU A 390 11.93 -17.39 -19.70
N PRO A 391 11.36 -18.52 -20.16
CA PRO A 391 9.93 -18.79 -20.04
C PRO A 391 9.52 -18.93 -18.55
N PRO A 392 8.21 -18.96 -18.23
CA PRO A 392 7.76 -19.35 -16.90
C PRO A 392 8.39 -20.68 -16.47
N HIS A 393 8.90 -20.74 -15.26
CA HIS A 393 9.52 -21.95 -14.69
C HIS A 393 9.12 -22.21 -13.23
N SER A 394 8.10 -21.50 -12.75
CA SER A 394 7.35 -21.83 -11.55
C SER A 394 6.77 -23.24 -11.66
N VAL A 395 6.70 -23.94 -10.52
CA VAL A 395 6.09 -25.28 -10.41
C VAL A 395 4.89 -25.14 -9.48
N GLU A 396 3.70 -25.52 -9.95
CA GLU A 396 2.51 -25.57 -9.09
C GLU A 396 2.68 -26.63 -7.99
N THR A 397 2.48 -26.22 -6.75
CA THR A 397 2.63 -27.06 -5.55
C THR A 397 1.29 -27.56 -5.01
N GLY A 398 0.17 -27.01 -5.52
CA GLY A 398 -1.19 -27.31 -5.04
C GLY A 398 -1.51 -26.74 -3.66
N THR A 399 -0.65 -25.88 -3.08
CA THR A 399 -0.80 -25.39 -1.70
C THR A 399 -1.68 -24.15 -1.57
N GLU A 400 -2.21 -23.59 -2.66
CA GLU A 400 -2.90 -22.29 -2.70
C GLU A 400 -3.94 -22.11 -1.60
N GLU A 401 -4.93 -23.01 -1.49
CA GLU A 401 -5.98 -22.94 -0.46
C GLU A 401 -5.40 -22.95 0.97
N THR A 402 -4.34 -23.73 1.20
CA THR A 402 -3.67 -23.83 2.50
C THR A 402 -2.88 -22.56 2.83
N VAL A 403 -2.20 -21.96 1.85
CA VAL A 403 -1.51 -20.67 1.98
C VAL A 403 -2.50 -19.56 2.34
N ILE A 404 -3.63 -19.49 1.62
CA ILE A 404 -4.69 -18.51 1.88
C ILE A 404 -5.29 -18.73 3.28
N ALA A 405 -5.62 -19.97 3.65
CA ALA A 405 -6.18 -20.28 4.97
C ALA A 405 -5.23 -19.93 6.13
N VAL A 406 -3.95 -20.30 6.05
CA VAL A 406 -2.93 -19.99 7.07
C VAL A 406 -2.67 -18.48 7.17
N SER A 407 -2.69 -17.75 6.05
CA SER A 407 -2.60 -16.29 6.05
C SER A 407 -3.83 -15.63 6.70
N ARG A 408 -5.05 -16.11 6.39
CA ARG A 408 -6.31 -15.63 6.99
C ARG A 408 -6.32 -15.84 8.50
N GLU A 409 -5.96 -17.03 8.99
CA GLU A 409 -5.92 -17.33 10.43
C GLU A 409 -4.99 -16.38 11.20
N ARG A 410 -3.81 -16.09 10.64
CA ARG A 410 -2.81 -15.23 11.28
C ARG A 410 -3.15 -13.75 11.19
N TYR A 411 -3.42 -13.27 9.98
CA TYR A 411 -3.44 -11.83 9.65
C TYR A 411 -4.83 -11.28 9.34
N GLY A 412 -5.77 -12.09 8.87
CA GLY A 412 -7.15 -11.69 8.63
C GLY A 412 -7.96 -11.59 9.93
N ARG A 413 -9.06 -10.81 9.95
CA ARG A 413 -9.97 -10.73 11.09
C ARG A 413 -11.43 -10.84 10.61
N PRO A 414 -12.32 -11.59 11.30
CA PRO A 414 -13.70 -11.76 10.85
C PRO A 414 -14.42 -10.43 10.68
N ARG A 415 -15.04 -10.22 9.51
CA ARG A 415 -15.68 -8.97 9.08
C ARG A 415 -16.55 -8.30 10.16
N GLU A 416 -17.45 -9.04 10.80
CA GLU A 416 -18.35 -8.50 11.84
C GLU A 416 -17.57 -7.87 13.00
N MET A 417 -16.47 -8.50 13.43
CA MET A 417 -15.60 -8.00 14.50
C MET A 417 -14.73 -6.80 14.09
N VAL A 418 -14.69 -6.47 12.80
CA VAL A 418 -13.99 -5.30 12.24
C VAL A 418 -14.97 -4.15 12.09
N GLU A 419 -16.13 -4.40 11.49
CA GLU A 419 -17.18 -3.38 11.27
C GLU A 419 -17.75 -2.86 12.59
N ASP A 420 -18.01 -3.74 13.58
CA ASP A 420 -18.43 -3.36 14.94
C ASP A 420 -17.43 -2.42 15.63
N LYS A 421 -16.12 -2.73 15.54
CA LYS A 421 -15.06 -1.87 16.12
C LYS A 421 -14.95 -0.54 15.41
N ILE A 422 -15.10 -0.54 14.08
CA ILE A 422 -14.99 0.67 13.27
C ILE A 422 -16.17 1.62 13.53
N ALA A 423 -17.39 1.11 13.67
CA ALA A 423 -18.56 1.93 14.01
C ALA A 423 -18.47 2.53 15.43
N ARG A 424 -18.07 1.73 16.43
CA ARG A 424 -17.76 2.22 17.79
C ARG A 424 -16.63 3.26 17.79
N TRP A 425 -15.64 3.12 16.92
CA TRP A 425 -14.52 4.07 16.79
C TRP A 425 -14.93 5.36 16.06
N SER A 426 -15.76 5.28 15.02
CA SER A 426 -16.22 6.44 14.25
C SER A 426 -17.25 7.27 15.00
N GLY A 427 -17.94 6.70 15.99
CA GLY A 427 -19.07 7.33 16.68
C GLY A 427 -20.36 7.27 15.87
N ILE A 428 -20.43 6.40 14.86
CA ILE A 428 -21.66 6.11 14.11
C ILE A 428 -22.36 4.97 14.85
N GLU A 429 -23.07 5.33 15.92
CA GLU A 429 -23.93 4.41 16.66
C GLU A 429 -25.28 4.29 15.93
N THR A 430 -25.52 3.16 15.25
CA THR A 430 -26.84 2.83 14.71
C THR A 430 -27.74 2.27 15.81
N GLU A 431 -29.06 2.41 15.67
CA GLU A 431 -30.03 1.90 16.67
C GLU A 431 -29.87 0.39 16.91
N GLU A 432 -29.70 -0.41 15.84
CA GLU A 432 -29.40 -1.85 15.95
C GLU A 432 -28.12 -2.13 16.76
N MET A 433 -27.09 -1.28 16.64
CA MET A 433 -25.85 -1.42 17.41
C MET A 433 -26.01 -0.99 18.87
N LEU A 434 -26.80 0.05 19.14
CA LEU A 434 -27.15 0.45 20.50
C LEU A 434 -27.95 -0.66 21.19
N GLU A 435 -29.00 -1.18 20.56
CA GLU A 435 -29.75 -2.32 21.08
C GLU A 435 -28.84 -3.56 21.26
N LYS A 436 -27.93 -3.84 20.31
CA LYS A 436 -26.99 -4.97 20.43
C LYS A 436 -26.01 -4.77 21.59
N LEU A 437 -25.54 -3.55 21.84
CA LEU A 437 -24.73 -3.18 23.00
C LEU A 437 -25.50 -3.29 24.32
N GLU A 438 -26.77 -2.88 24.36
CA GLU A 438 -27.64 -3.03 25.52
C GLU A 438 -27.92 -4.50 25.81
N ARG A 439 -28.25 -5.30 24.78
CA ARG A 439 -28.37 -6.76 24.88
C ARG A 439 -27.06 -7.38 25.40
N ASP A 440 -25.91 -7.04 24.83
CA ASP A 440 -24.59 -7.52 25.28
C ASP A 440 -24.26 -7.15 26.73
N GLN A 441 -24.67 -5.95 27.17
CA GLN A 441 -24.48 -5.49 28.55
C GLN A 441 -25.46 -6.16 29.52
N LEU A 442 -26.70 -6.39 29.10
CA LEU A 442 -27.71 -7.13 29.85
C LEU A 442 -27.27 -8.57 30.03
N ASP A 443 -26.77 -9.22 28.97
CA ASP A 443 -26.23 -10.58 29.00
C ASP A 443 -25.03 -10.71 29.94
N LYS A 444 -24.12 -9.72 29.93
CA LYS A 444 -22.99 -9.65 30.86
C LYS A 444 -23.44 -9.39 32.30
N LYS A 445 -24.50 -8.60 32.53
CA LYS A 445 -25.13 -8.43 33.85
C LYS A 445 -25.77 -9.74 34.32
N ILE A 446 -26.57 -10.41 33.48
CA ILE A 446 -27.22 -11.70 33.76
C ILE A 446 -26.17 -12.75 34.12
N LYS A 447 -25.13 -12.95 33.30
CA LYS A 447 -24.05 -13.90 33.57
C LYS A 447 -23.29 -13.58 34.87
N LYS A 448 -23.13 -12.29 35.20
CA LYS A 448 -22.50 -11.83 36.46
C LYS A 448 -23.42 -11.99 37.69
N VAL A 449 -24.74 -11.93 37.51
CA VAL A 449 -25.73 -12.26 38.55
C VAL A 449 -25.83 -13.77 38.74
N GLN A 450 -25.85 -14.57 37.67
CA GLN A 450 -25.84 -16.03 37.74
C GLN A 450 -24.56 -16.55 38.42
N ALA A 451 -23.39 -16.01 38.07
CA ALA A 451 -22.14 -16.35 38.76
C ALA A 451 -22.18 -16.08 40.28
N LYS A 452 -22.84 -14.99 40.71
CA LYS A 452 -23.06 -14.70 42.14
C LYS A 452 -24.17 -15.53 42.79
N GLY A 453 -25.18 -15.94 42.02
CA GLY A 453 -26.26 -16.80 42.49
C GLY A 453 -25.80 -18.23 42.78
N ILE A 454 -24.75 -18.68 42.08
CA ILE A 454 -24.10 -19.98 42.32
C ILE A 454 -23.40 -19.99 43.69
N ASP A 455 -22.69 -18.91 44.08
CA ASP A 455 -22.13 -18.76 45.43
C ASP A 455 -23.23 -18.79 46.51
N PHE A 456 -24.38 -18.15 46.25
CA PHE A 456 -25.49 -18.12 47.22
C PHE A 456 -26.12 -19.51 47.42
N LEU A 457 -26.42 -20.23 46.33
CA LEU A 457 -26.99 -21.59 46.44
C LEU A 457 -25.99 -22.60 47.03
N ALA A 458 -24.69 -22.48 46.73
CA ALA A 458 -23.65 -23.28 47.35
C ALA A 458 -23.50 -23.02 48.87
N SER A 459 -23.96 -21.86 49.37
CA SER A 459 -23.93 -21.54 50.80
C SER A 459 -25.11 -22.14 51.61
N LEU A 460 -26.19 -22.57 50.95
CA LEU A 460 -27.37 -23.16 51.61
C LEU A 460 -27.20 -24.66 51.90
N ASP A 461 -26.46 -25.38 51.06
CA ASP A 461 -26.26 -26.84 51.18
C ASP A 461 -25.44 -27.24 52.43
N GLY A 462 -24.77 -26.27 53.07
CA GLY A 462 -24.02 -26.46 54.32
C GLY A 462 -24.81 -26.26 55.62
N TYR A 463 -26.10 -25.90 55.55
CA TYR A 463 -26.92 -25.59 56.74
C TYR A 463 -27.88 -26.71 57.19
N LEU A 464 -27.90 -27.85 56.49
CA LEU A 464 -28.74 -29.00 56.83
C LEU A 464 -27.91 -30.13 57.48
N HIS A 465 -27.40 -29.92 58.71
CA HIS A 465 -27.09 -30.98 59.68
C HIS A 465 -26.60 -30.41 61.03
N GLN A 466 -27.53 -30.12 61.96
CA GLN A 466 -27.29 -30.31 63.39
C GLN A 466 -28.63 -30.47 64.13
N GLU A 467 -28.65 -31.31 65.16
CA GLU A 467 -29.85 -31.77 65.85
C GLU A 467 -30.05 -31.02 67.18
N ASP A 468 -31.32 -30.82 67.53
CA ASP A 468 -31.91 -30.59 68.86
C ASP A 468 -31.18 -29.72 69.91
N GLU A 469 -31.75 -28.54 70.17
CA GLU A 469 -32.25 -28.23 71.52
C GLU A 469 -33.49 -27.30 71.42
N VAL A 470 -34.42 -27.39 72.38
CA VAL A 470 -35.80 -26.87 72.24
C VAL A 470 -36.16 -25.82 73.29
N GLU A 471 -36.53 -24.63 72.85
CA GLU A 471 -37.47 -23.75 73.56
C GLU A 471 -38.57 -23.27 72.60
N THR A 472 -39.82 -23.23 73.07
CA THR A 472 -41.03 -23.00 72.27
C THR A 472 -41.64 -21.63 72.54
N ASN A 473 -42.47 -21.13 71.61
CA ASN A 473 -43.83 -20.66 71.91
C ASN A 473 -44.68 -20.49 70.64
N ASP A 474 -45.99 -20.59 70.84
CA ASP A 474 -47.13 -20.44 69.92
C ASP A 474 -47.07 -19.17 69.01
N ASP A 475 -47.72 -19.05 67.84
CA ASP A 475 -48.97 -19.70 67.33
C ASP A 475 -48.89 -20.17 65.84
N GLY A 476 -47.75 -20.05 65.16
CA GLY A 476 -47.52 -20.73 63.87
C GLY A 476 -48.35 -20.33 62.63
N THR A 477 -48.73 -19.05 62.46
CA THR A 477 -49.49 -18.56 61.27
C THR A 477 -48.69 -17.61 60.35
N PRO A 478 -48.76 -17.75 59.01
CA PRO A 478 -48.20 -16.79 58.06
C PRO A 478 -49.02 -15.49 57.96
N SER A 479 -48.37 -14.39 57.55
CA SER A 479 -48.99 -13.08 57.34
C SER A 479 -49.93 -13.01 56.13
N VAL A 480 -51.03 -12.28 56.26
CA VAL A 480 -52.05 -12.07 55.22
C VAL A 480 -51.62 -11.01 54.19
N GLU A 481 -51.88 -11.25 52.90
CA GLU A 481 -51.76 -10.24 51.84
C GLU A 481 -53.04 -9.38 51.75
N GLU A 482 -52.91 -8.05 51.75
CA GLU A 482 -54.05 -7.13 51.66
C GLU A 482 -54.52 -6.91 50.21
N GLU A 483 -55.74 -7.35 49.87
CA GLU A 483 -56.41 -6.98 48.63
C GLU A 483 -57.12 -5.62 48.75
N TYR A 484 -56.86 -4.71 47.80
CA TYR A 484 -57.51 -3.40 47.74
C TYR A 484 -58.68 -3.42 46.75
N VAL A 485 -59.89 -3.05 47.19
CA VAL A 485 -61.09 -2.94 46.35
C VAL A 485 -61.30 -1.48 45.92
N VAL A 486 -61.33 -1.21 44.62
CA VAL A 486 -61.56 0.13 44.06
C VAL A 486 -62.47 0.09 42.83
N ASN A 487 -63.12 1.22 42.52
CA ASN A 487 -63.98 1.35 41.35
C ASN A 487 -63.15 1.60 40.08
N CYS A 488 -63.51 0.95 38.98
CA CYS A 488 -62.94 1.17 37.66
C CYS A 488 -63.23 2.60 37.15
N ASN A 489 -62.19 3.33 36.74
CA ASN A 489 -62.28 4.67 36.16
C ASN A 489 -63.07 4.76 34.82
N SER A 490 -63.42 3.63 34.21
CA SER A 490 -64.18 3.59 32.94
C SER A 490 -65.64 3.12 33.13
N CYS A 491 -65.87 1.97 33.76
CA CYS A 491 -67.23 1.42 33.96
C CYS A 491 -67.81 1.63 35.37
N GLY A 492 -67.03 2.14 36.34
CA GLY A 492 -67.46 2.35 37.73
C GLY A 492 -67.51 1.09 38.61
N GLU A 493 -67.40 -0.11 38.04
CA GLU A 493 -67.49 -1.37 38.80
C GLU A 493 -66.33 -1.61 39.76
N LYS A 494 -66.62 -2.28 40.88
CA LYS A 494 -65.62 -2.65 41.90
C LYS A 494 -64.70 -3.75 41.39
N THR A 495 -63.41 -3.46 41.31
CA THR A 495 -62.35 -4.39 40.96
C THR A 495 -61.35 -4.55 42.12
N LYS A 496 -60.68 -5.70 42.18
CA LYS A 496 -59.65 -6.02 43.19
C LYS A 496 -58.27 -5.80 42.60
N ILE A 497 -57.37 -5.16 43.34
CA ILE A 497 -55.97 -4.96 42.98
C ILE A 497 -55.04 -5.29 44.16
N THR A 498 -53.86 -5.83 43.86
CA THR A 498 -52.82 -6.22 44.83
C THR A 498 -51.82 -5.10 45.12
N PHE A 499 -52.16 -3.85 44.79
CA PHE A 499 -51.34 -2.68 45.05
C PHE A 499 -52.21 -1.52 45.53
N LYS A 500 -51.66 -0.71 46.44
CA LYS A 500 -52.35 0.48 46.96
C LYS A 500 -52.42 1.56 45.86
N PRO A 501 -53.62 2.04 45.48
CA PRO A 501 -53.76 3.06 44.44
C PRO A 501 -53.29 4.43 44.95
N ASP A 502 -52.67 5.21 44.06
CA ASP A 502 -52.01 6.49 44.38
C ASP A 502 -52.88 7.74 44.16
N GLY A 503 -54.09 7.56 43.61
CA GLY A 503 -55.02 8.64 43.30
C GLY A 503 -54.66 9.51 42.09
N VAL A 504 -53.52 9.24 41.43
CA VAL A 504 -53.05 9.99 40.25
C VAL A 504 -53.25 9.18 38.96
N ARG A 505 -53.05 7.86 39.02
CA ARG A 505 -53.21 6.97 37.85
C ARG A 505 -54.60 6.33 37.84
N PRO A 506 -55.32 6.36 36.69
CA PRO A 506 -56.63 5.72 36.59
C PRO A 506 -56.49 4.19 36.67
N VAL A 507 -57.35 3.56 37.47
CA VAL A 507 -57.43 2.10 37.64
C VAL A 507 -58.58 1.58 36.80
N TYR A 508 -58.34 0.52 36.03
CA TYR A 508 -59.35 -0.10 35.18
C TYR A 508 -59.60 -1.55 35.60
N CYS A 509 -60.84 -2.02 35.47
CA CYS A 509 -61.13 -3.45 35.49
C CYS A 509 -60.48 -4.15 34.27
N LYS A 510 -60.40 -5.47 34.32
CA LYS A 510 -59.67 -6.29 33.34
C LYS A 510 -60.09 -6.04 31.89
N ASP A 511 -61.39 -5.82 31.66
CA ASP A 511 -61.96 -5.69 30.34
C ASP A 511 -61.78 -4.27 29.78
N CYS A 512 -62.13 -3.23 30.54
CA CYS A 512 -61.85 -1.83 30.15
C CYS A 512 -60.35 -1.55 29.97
N LEU A 513 -59.47 -2.22 30.72
CA LEU A 513 -58.02 -2.13 30.54
C LEU A 513 -57.58 -2.66 29.15
N SER A 514 -58.28 -3.67 28.62
CA SER A 514 -58.00 -4.21 27.29
C SER A 514 -58.43 -3.25 26.18
N GLU A 515 -59.58 -2.58 26.32
CA GLU A 515 -60.08 -1.59 25.38
C GLU A 515 -59.21 -0.32 25.37
N TYR A 516 -58.83 0.18 26.56
CA TYR A 516 -57.97 1.35 26.69
C TYR A 516 -56.61 1.16 25.99
N ARG A 517 -55.98 -0.02 26.16
CA ARG A 517 -54.74 -0.38 25.45
C ARG A 517 -54.94 -0.45 23.93
N ARG A 518 -56.08 -1.00 23.47
CA ARG A 518 -56.41 -1.09 22.05
C ARG A 518 -56.59 0.30 21.42
N GLN A 519 -57.23 1.22 22.13
CA GLN A 519 -57.39 2.62 21.71
C GLN A 519 -56.02 3.33 21.63
N GLN A 520 -55.14 3.18 22.64
CA GLN A 520 -53.79 3.74 22.60
C GLN A 520 -53.00 3.25 21.37
N SER A 521 -52.95 1.95 21.12
CA SER A 521 -52.26 1.39 19.95
C SER A 521 -52.84 1.87 18.60
N THR A 522 -54.13 2.25 18.56
CA THR A 522 -54.75 2.80 17.36
C THR A 522 -54.37 4.28 17.15
N ALA A 523 -54.23 5.05 18.24
CA ALA A 523 -53.75 6.43 18.18
C ALA A 523 -52.27 6.54 17.77
N GLU A 524 -51.41 5.62 18.24
CA GLU A 524 -50.01 5.54 17.84
C GLU A 524 -49.85 5.22 16.34
N ASN A 525 -50.63 4.26 15.80
CA ASN A 525 -50.58 3.96 14.37
C ASN A 525 -51.06 5.13 13.49
N LEU A 526 -52.02 5.95 13.97
CA LEU A 526 -52.42 7.18 13.29
C LEU A 526 -51.33 8.26 13.34
N SER A 527 -50.62 8.41 14.46
CA SER A 527 -49.53 9.41 14.58
C SER A 527 -48.31 9.06 13.73
N GLN A 528 -48.14 7.79 13.36
CA GLN A 528 -47.09 7.30 12.45
C GLN A 528 -47.51 7.31 10.96
N GLY A 529 -48.71 7.77 10.61
CA GLY A 529 -49.12 8.04 9.23
C GLY A 529 -49.43 6.80 8.36
N ILE A 530 -49.70 5.64 8.96
CA ILE A 530 -49.91 4.39 8.23
C ILE A 530 -51.39 4.25 7.80
N SER A 531 -51.69 4.54 6.54
CA SER A 531 -53.03 4.31 5.95
C SER A 531 -53.30 2.83 5.68
N PRO A 532 -54.47 2.28 6.06
CA PRO A 532 -54.82 0.89 5.79
C PRO A 532 -55.31 0.68 4.35
N VAL A 533 -54.66 -0.20 3.60
CA VAL A 533 -55.14 -0.65 2.28
C VAL A 533 -56.19 -1.75 2.46
N ALA A 534 -57.32 -1.62 1.76
CA ALA A 534 -58.41 -2.60 1.81
C ALA A 534 -58.04 -3.91 1.11
N LYS A 535 -58.64 -5.03 1.55
CA LYS A 535 -58.59 -6.32 0.85
C LYS A 535 -59.85 -6.54 0.04
N GLU A 536 -59.71 -6.68 -1.26
CA GLU A 536 -60.69 -7.37 -2.10
C GLU A 536 -60.43 -8.89 -2.07
N ARG A 537 -61.38 -9.66 -2.62
CA ARG A 537 -61.35 -11.13 -2.73
C ARG A 537 -61.99 -11.59 -4.07
N ASP A 538 -61.89 -12.86 -4.47
CA ASP A 538 -61.10 -13.97 -3.88
C ASP A 538 -59.77 -14.20 -4.63
N ASP A 539 -59.50 -15.12 -5.57
CA ASP A 539 -60.16 -16.30 -6.14
C ASP A 539 -59.04 -17.35 -6.43
N GLU A 540 -59.37 -18.58 -6.85
CA GLU A 540 -58.40 -19.70 -6.95
C GLU A 540 -57.92 -20.04 -8.39
N ASP A 541 -56.94 -20.96 -8.45
CA ASP A 541 -56.42 -21.72 -9.61
C ASP A 541 -55.74 -20.98 -10.80
N ASP A 542 -54.39 -20.98 -10.82
CA ASP A 542 -53.62 -21.81 -11.78
C ASP A 542 -52.09 -21.93 -11.45
N ARG A 543 -51.57 -23.18 -11.39
CA ARG A 543 -50.16 -23.62 -11.55
C ARG A 543 -49.02 -23.05 -10.64
N PRO A 544 -47.87 -23.76 -10.51
CA PRO A 544 -47.70 -25.19 -10.23
C PRO A 544 -46.71 -25.47 -9.06
N SER A 545 -46.93 -26.54 -8.28
CA SER A 545 -46.02 -26.91 -7.19
C SER A 545 -44.77 -27.69 -7.67
N LYS A 546 -43.57 -27.25 -7.25
CA LYS A 546 -42.44 -28.09 -6.78
C LYS A 546 -41.18 -27.25 -6.49
N TRP A 547 -40.73 -27.25 -5.24
CA TRP A 547 -39.30 -27.27 -4.85
C TRP A 547 -39.16 -28.10 -3.56
N PRO A 548 -38.04 -28.81 -3.32
CA PRO A 548 -37.98 -29.88 -2.33
C PRO A 548 -37.81 -29.39 -0.88
N LYS A 549 -38.36 -30.17 0.07
CA LYS A 549 -38.30 -29.88 1.51
C LYS A 549 -36.85 -29.89 2.04
N LYS A 550 -36.52 -28.92 2.90
CA LYS A 550 -35.21 -28.79 3.58
C LYS A 550 -34.78 -30.12 4.22
N LYS A 551 -33.58 -30.62 3.91
CA LYS A 551 -32.95 -31.74 4.64
C LYS A 551 -32.36 -31.24 5.98
N LYS A 552 -32.12 -32.19 6.88
CA LYS A 552 -31.83 -31.97 8.31
C LYS A 552 -30.53 -31.19 8.55
N PHE A 553 -30.48 -30.49 9.68
CA PHE A 553 -29.27 -29.91 10.26
C PHE A 553 -28.15 -30.94 10.42
N ILE A 554 -26.90 -30.46 10.39
CA ILE A 554 -25.71 -31.24 10.78
C ILE A 554 -25.63 -31.29 12.31
N ASP A 555 -25.41 -32.48 12.84
CA ASP A 555 -25.29 -32.79 14.26
C ASP A 555 -23.93 -32.31 14.82
N TYR A 556 -23.97 -31.28 15.67
CA TYR A 556 -22.79 -30.67 16.27
C TYR A 556 -22.12 -31.52 17.36
N ASP A 557 -22.85 -32.42 18.04
CA ASP A 557 -22.29 -33.21 19.14
C ASP A 557 -21.34 -34.32 18.65
N ARG A 558 -21.46 -34.72 17.37
CA ARG A 558 -20.54 -35.67 16.76
C ARG A 558 -19.15 -35.07 16.49
N ALA A 559 -19.05 -33.77 16.21
CA ALA A 559 -17.77 -33.08 16.05
C ALA A 559 -17.04 -32.94 17.40
N ARG A 560 -17.76 -32.55 18.45
CA ARG A 560 -17.23 -32.34 19.80
C ARG A 560 -16.55 -33.58 20.39
N LYS A 561 -17.11 -34.78 20.15
CA LYS A 561 -16.55 -36.06 20.65
C LYS A 561 -15.19 -36.45 20.01
N VAL A 562 -14.84 -35.90 18.85
CA VAL A 562 -13.49 -36.04 18.26
C VAL A 562 -12.47 -35.10 18.93
N GLN A 563 -12.93 -33.98 19.49
CA GLN A 563 -12.06 -32.95 20.06
C GLN A 563 -11.54 -33.31 21.47
N ASP A 564 -12.34 -34.01 22.28
CA ASP A 564 -11.94 -34.44 23.63
C ASP A 564 -11.14 -35.76 23.66
N SER A 565 -11.14 -36.54 22.57
CA SER A 565 -10.34 -37.78 22.46
C SER A 565 -8.86 -37.53 22.11
N LEU A 566 -8.48 -36.30 21.77
CA LEU A 566 -7.10 -35.89 21.48
C LEU A 566 -6.35 -35.28 22.68
N LYS A 567 -7.00 -35.11 23.84
CA LYS A 567 -6.37 -34.55 25.05
C LYS A 567 -5.79 -35.65 25.95
N ARG A 568 -4.56 -36.10 25.66
CA ARG A 568 -3.70 -36.83 26.61
C ARG A 568 -2.36 -36.11 26.77
N PRO A 569 -1.77 -36.07 27.98
CA PRO A 569 -0.44 -35.48 28.17
C PRO A 569 0.60 -36.34 27.46
N VAL A 570 1.42 -35.72 26.60
CA VAL A 570 2.54 -36.38 25.91
C VAL A 570 3.76 -36.36 26.83
N THR A 571 4.24 -37.53 27.24
CA THR A 571 5.52 -37.68 27.93
C THR A 571 6.69 -37.35 26.99
N PRO A 572 7.77 -36.70 27.47
CA PRO A 572 8.93 -36.40 26.63
C PRO A 572 9.59 -37.69 26.11
N PRO A 573 10.17 -37.68 24.89
CA PRO A 573 10.84 -38.84 24.32
C PRO A 573 12.15 -39.16 25.06
N PRO A 574 12.57 -40.45 25.12
CA PRO A 574 13.83 -40.82 25.73
C PRO A 574 15.04 -40.34 24.91
N THR A 575 16.10 -39.93 25.60
CA THR A 575 17.37 -39.51 24.99
C THR A 575 17.99 -40.65 24.16
N PRO A 576 18.45 -40.41 22.91
CA PRO A 576 19.02 -41.46 22.08
C PRO A 576 20.38 -41.94 22.63
N ALA A 577 20.53 -43.26 22.76
CA ALA A 577 21.82 -43.88 23.09
C ALA A 577 22.84 -43.70 21.94
N PRO A 578 24.15 -43.59 22.24
CA PRO A 578 25.19 -43.42 21.22
C PRO A 578 25.27 -44.66 20.31
N ARG A 579 25.32 -44.45 19.00
CA ARG A 579 25.52 -45.53 18.01
C ARG A 579 27.01 -45.81 17.76
N PRO A 580 27.38 -47.04 17.33
CA PRO A 580 28.78 -47.45 17.25
C PRO A 580 29.54 -46.80 16.10
N SER A 581 30.86 -46.62 16.29
CA SER A 581 31.80 -46.29 15.23
C SER A 581 31.90 -47.44 14.21
N PHE A 582 31.47 -47.21 12.97
CA PHE A 582 31.68 -48.15 11.87
C PHE A 582 32.97 -47.84 11.09
N GLN A 583 33.69 -48.91 10.75
CA GLN A 583 34.99 -48.86 10.07
C GLN A 583 34.83 -48.59 8.58
N THR A 584 35.83 -47.95 7.97
CA THR A 584 35.93 -47.74 6.52
C THR A 584 36.25 -49.04 5.78
N ALA A 585 35.49 -49.36 4.73
CA ALA A 585 35.74 -50.45 3.78
C ALA A 585 36.18 -49.89 2.40
N PRO A 586 36.88 -50.67 1.55
CA PRO A 586 37.75 -50.11 0.52
C PRO A 586 37.09 -49.74 -0.81
N LYS A 587 37.79 -48.89 -1.59
CA LYS A 587 37.46 -48.60 -3.00
C LYS A 587 37.75 -49.82 -3.90
N PRO A 588 36.96 -50.06 -4.97
CA PRO A 588 37.33 -51.00 -6.02
C PRO A 588 38.48 -50.44 -6.87
N THR A 589 39.34 -51.33 -7.37
CA THR A 589 40.46 -51.01 -8.26
C THR A 589 40.20 -51.59 -9.64
N VAL A 590 40.48 -50.84 -10.71
CA VAL A 590 40.63 -51.37 -12.08
C VAL A 590 41.95 -50.84 -12.65
N SER A 591 42.69 -51.70 -13.33
CA SER A 591 44.09 -51.48 -13.71
C SER A 591 44.28 -51.43 -15.23
N SER A 592 45.17 -50.55 -15.68
CA SER A 592 46.00 -50.80 -16.87
C SER A 592 47.40 -50.20 -16.69
N THR A 593 48.39 -50.90 -17.25
CA THR A 593 49.84 -50.60 -17.26
C THR A 593 50.15 -49.28 -17.99
N THR A 594 51.28 -48.59 -17.73
CA THR A 594 52.65 -49.06 -18.05
C THR A 594 53.75 -48.32 -17.25
N THR A 595 54.96 -48.89 -17.26
CA THR A 595 56.23 -48.48 -16.61
C THR A 595 56.77 -47.11 -17.12
N VAL A 596 57.79 -46.43 -16.55
CA VAL A 596 59.11 -46.83 -15.98
C VAL A 596 59.60 -45.87 -14.85
N ASN A 597 60.60 -46.31 -14.06
CA ASN A 597 61.49 -45.63 -13.08
C ASN A 597 61.85 -44.14 -13.37
N SER A 598 62.29 -43.29 -12.43
CA SER A 598 63.18 -43.54 -11.27
C SER A 598 63.03 -42.56 -10.06
N LYS A 599 63.59 -42.97 -8.91
CA LYS A 599 63.84 -42.24 -7.64
C LYS A 599 65.24 -41.56 -7.62
N PRO A 600 65.74 -40.90 -6.54
CA PRO A 600 65.11 -40.23 -5.36
C PRO A 600 65.77 -38.87 -4.93
N THR A 601 65.37 -38.32 -3.76
CA THR A 601 66.20 -37.51 -2.79
C THR A 601 66.60 -36.05 -3.14
N THR A 602 66.84 -35.10 -2.22
CA THR A 602 66.78 -35.05 -0.72
C THR A 602 66.27 -33.69 -0.21
N THR A 603 65.77 -33.67 1.03
CA THR A 603 65.58 -32.50 1.93
C THR A 603 66.83 -31.62 2.11
N ILE A 604 66.66 -30.32 2.40
CA ILE A 604 67.36 -29.56 3.47
C ILE A 604 66.65 -28.21 3.75
N THR A 605 66.90 -27.61 4.93
CA THR A 605 66.14 -26.51 5.56
C THR A 605 66.94 -25.17 5.54
N THR A 606 66.41 -24.12 6.20
CA THR A 606 67.06 -22.88 6.71
C THR A 606 67.03 -21.57 5.87
N THR A 607 65.99 -20.77 6.14
CA THR A 607 66.02 -19.40 6.73
C THR A 607 67.01 -18.28 6.27
N THR A 608 66.46 -17.05 6.34
CA THR A 608 67.09 -15.75 6.75
C THR A 608 67.94 -14.88 5.79
N THR A 609 67.29 -13.81 5.29
CA THR A 609 67.66 -12.36 5.38
C THR A 609 68.90 -11.74 4.68
N THR A 610 68.63 -10.64 3.93
CA THR A 610 69.27 -9.30 4.06
C THR A 610 70.58 -8.97 3.28
N THR A 611 70.38 -8.39 2.07
CA THR A 611 70.82 -7.01 1.70
C THR A 611 72.21 -6.69 1.09
N THR A 612 72.19 -5.71 0.16
CA THR A 612 73.24 -4.78 -0.37
C THR A 612 74.23 -5.12 -1.53
N GLN A 613 74.17 -4.26 -2.56
CA GLN A 613 75.26 -3.57 -3.32
C GLN A 613 76.13 -4.25 -4.41
N ARG A 614 75.87 -3.83 -5.68
CA ARG A 614 76.76 -3.12 -6.67
C ARG A 614 78.07 -3.80 -7.19
N PRO A 615 78.76 -3.27 -8.24
CA PRO A 615 78.36 -2.34 -9.33
C PRO A 615 78.82 -2.78 -10.76
N SER A 616 78.59 -1.94 -11.80
CA SER A 616 79.42 -1.63 -13.03
C SER A 616 80.20 -2.73 -13.82
N SER A 617 80.41 -2.67 -15.15
CA SER A 617 80.05 -1.72 -16.24
C SER A 617 80.49 -2.28 -17.63
N SER A 618 80.03 -1.66 -18.75
CA SER A 618 80.68 -1.60 -20.10
C SER A 618 80.94 -2.91 -20.90
N ALA A 619 80.93 -2.97 -22.25
CA ALA A 619 80.46 -2.10 -23.34
C ALA A 619 80.53 -2.86 -24.70
N VAL A 620 80.50 -2.15 -25.84
CA VAL A 620 80.91 -2.54 -27.23
C VAL A 620 79.79 -3.01 -28.21
N GLN A 621 80.00 -2.68 -29.50
CA GLN A 621 79.14 -2.77 -30.71
C GLN A 621 79.85 -3.68 -31.77
N PRO A 622 79.60 -3.73 -33.13
CA PRO A 622 78.74 -2.93 -34.04
C PRO A 622 77.97 -3.74 -35.17
N SER A 623 77.33 -3.00 -36.11
CA SER A 623 77.10 -3.34 -37.57
C SER A 623 76.17 -4.52 -37.99
N SER A 624 75.50 -4.54 -39.16
CA SER A 624 75.18 -3.52 -40.20
C SER A 624 74.23 -4.02 -41.32
N GLN A 625 73.43 -3.11 -41.93
CA GLN A 625 72.89 -3.17 -43.33
C GLN A 625 71.84 -4.29 -43.68
N SER A 626 71.01 -4.22 -44.75
CA SER A 626 70.77 -3.25 -45.86
C SER A 626 69.27 -3.18 -46.28
N ARG A 627 68.92 -2.29 -47.23
CA ARG A 627 67.56 -2.01 -47.76
C ARG A 627 67.43 -2.42 -49.25
N PRO A 628 66.22 -2.52 -49.85
CA PRO A 628 65.48 -1.37 -50.45
C PRO A 628 63.95 -1.44 -50.12
N ALA A 629 62.94 -0.83 -50.77
CA ALA A 629 62.79 -0.05 -52.02
C ALA A 629 61.60 0.96 -51.93
N GLN A 630 61.18 1.54 -53.07
CA GLN A 630 59.97 2.38 -53.29
C GLN A 630 59.63 2.40 -54.82
N PRO A 631 58.56 3.04 -55.38
CA PRO A 631 58.08 4.43 -55.19
C PRO A 631 56.51 4.50 -55.06
N SER A 632 55.77 5.61 -55.21
CA SER A 632 56.04 6.98 -55.67
C SER A 632 55.20 8.07 -54.97
N LYS A 633 55.62 9.33 -55.13
CA LYS A 633 55.02 10.60 -54.66
C LYS A 633 54.56 11.42 -55.92
N PRO A 634 54.06 12.70 -55.88
CA PRO A 634 54.42 13.83 -55.01
C PRO A 634 53.22 14.66 -54.44
N ALA A 635 53.39 15.70 -53.59
CA ALA A 635 54.60 16.42 -53.14
C ALA A 635 54.69 16.59 -51.59
N ALA A 636 53.97 17.48 -50.91
CA ALA A 636 54.24 18.93 -50.67
C ALA A 636 53.84 19.30 -49.20
N VAL A 637 53.92 20.53 -48.64
CA VAL A 637 54.90 21.66 -48.59
C VAL A 637 54.42 22.59 -47.45
N VAL A 638 55.22 23.23 -46.57
CA VAL A 638 56.55 22.92 -46.01
C VAL A 638 56.77 23.76 -44.72
N ASN A 639 57.42 23.19 -43.69
CA ASN A 639 58.04 23.86 -42.51
C ASN A 639 57.13 24.65 -41.51
N GLN A 640 57.45 24.80 -40.21
CA GLN A 640 58.57 24.31 -39.37
C GLN A 640 58.20 24.27 -37.85
N ALA A 641 58.96 23.50 -37.06
CA ALA A 641 59.42 23.63 -35.64
C ALA A 641 58.73 24.57 -34.61
N ALA A 642 58.89 24.42 -33.27
CA ALA A 642 59.25 23.31 -32.34
C ALA A 642 59.23 23.87 -30.88
N GLY A 643 59.08 23.03 -29.84
CA GLY A 643 59.41 23.42 -28.45
C GLY A 643 58.42 22.99 -27.34
N THR A 644 58.96 22.41 -26.26
CA THR A 644 58.30 21.99 -25.00
C THR A 644 59.31 22.17 -23.83
N PRO A 645 59.05 21.89 -22.52
CA PRO A 645 57.82 21.57 -21.76
C PRO A 645 57.63 22.36 -20.41
N ARG A 646 56.68 21.88 -19.58
CA ARG A 646 56.40 22.07 -18.11
C ARG A 646 57.65 22.06 -17.16
N PRO A 647 57.62 22.43 -15.83
CA PRO A 647 56.54 22.13 -14.83
C PRO A 647 56.31 22.97 -13.50
N ALA A 648 55.09 22.84 -12.95
CA ALA A 648 54.66 22.59 -11.54
C ALA A 648 55.00 23.47 -10.26
N LYS A 649 53.91 23.78 -9.50
CA LYS A 649 53.74 23.74 -8.00
C LYS A 649 54.46 24.78 -7.07
N PRO A 650 54.02 24.99 -5.78
CA PRO A 650 52.66 25.17 -5.25
C PRO A 650 52.41 26.52 -4.44
N PRO A 651 52.15 26.63 -3.11
CA PRO A 651 50.93 27.31 -2.62
C PRO A 651 51.09 28.36 -1.49
N THR A 652 50.04 29.16 -1.19
CA THR A 652 49.78 29.74 0.16
C THR A 652 48.33 30.22 0.33
N SER A 653 47.85 30.24 1.58
CA SER A 653 46.73 31.03 2.09
C SER A 653 47.21 31.86 3.28
N PRO A 654 46.54 32.97 3.63
CA PRO A 654 46.08 33.07 5.03
C PRO A 654 44.63 33.59 5.16
N ALA A 655 44.13 33.63 6.39
CA ALA A 655 42.75 33.99 6.75
C ALA A 655 42.67 35.20 7.72
N ALA A 656 41.49 35.81 7.83
CA ALA A 656 41.11 36.73 8.92
C ALA A 656 39.58 36.71 9.14
N MET A 657 39.11 37.22 10.30
CA MET A 657 37.72 37.11 10.77
C MET A 657 37.12 38.49 11.07
N THR A 658 35.79 38.65 10.93
CA THR A 658 34.95 39.53 11.77
C THR A 658 33.46 39.18 11.65
N LYS A 659 32.61 39.64 12.60
CA LYS A 659 31.14 39.45 12.61
C LYS A 659 30.39 40.78 12.26
N PRO A 660 29.09 41.01 12.59
CA PRO A 660 28.09 41.28 11.55
C PRO A 660 27.44 42.68 11.61
N ILE A 661 26.81 43.11 10.51
CA ILE A 661 26.01 44.35 10.47
C ILE A 661 24.68 44.09 9.74
N THR A 662 23.59 44.56 10.35
CA THR A 662 22.20 44.41 9.85
C THR A 662 21.80 45.59 8.95
N PRO A 663 21.17 45.36 7.78
CA PRO A 663 20.50 46.42 7.01
C PRO A 663 19.00 46.57 7.42
N PRO A 664 18.39 47.77 7.27
CA PRO A 664 17.03 48.06 7.73
C PRO A 664 15.93 47.81 6.68
N ARG A 665 14.66 47.78 7.12
CA ARG A 665 13.48 47.84 6.25
C ARG A 665 13.20 49.29 5.77
N PRO A 666 12.84 49.52 4.50
CA PRO A 666 12.13 50.73 4.08
C PRO A 666 10.60 50.58 4.22
N LYS A 667 9.90 51.70 4.47
CA LYS A 667 8.48 51.87 4.16
C LYS A 667 8.37 52.70 2.88
N VAL A 668 7.35 52.47 2.05
CA VAL A 668 6.96 53.38 0.95
C VAL A 668 5.43 53.40 0.85
N GLU A 669 4.84 54.60 0.80
CA GLU A 669 3.45 54.84 0.37
C GLU A 669 3.46 55.45 -1.04
N PRO A 670 2.42 55.26 -1.87
CA PRO A 670 2.48 55.52 -3.31
C PRO A 670 1.97 56.90 -3.73
N LYS A 671 2.52 57.46 -4.83
CA LYS A 671 1.90 58.45 -5.75
C LYS A 671 2.71 58.55 -7.08
N PRO A 672 2.21 59.18 -8.17
CA PRO A 672 2.01 58.43 -9.43
C PRO A 672 2.57 59.15 -10.69
N LEU A 673 2.09 58.75 -11.89
CA LEU A 673 2.36 59.30 -13.24
C LEU A 673 3.74 58.87 -13.83
N SER A 674 3.96 58.75 -15.14
CA SER A 674 3.11 58.94 -16.35
C SER A 674 3.62 58.06 -17.54
N GLN A 675 3.09 58.25 -18.74
CA GLN A 675 3.24 57.40 -19.95
C GLN A 675 4.60 57.49 -20.67
N GLY A 676 4.92 56.43 -21.44
CA GLY A 676 5.89 56.42 -22.57
C GLY A 676 7.29 55.85 -22.25
N GLU A 677 8.00 55.17 -23.17
CA GLU A 677 7.57 54.58 -24.45
C GLU A 677 8.63 53.56 -24.98
N ILE A 678 8.22 52.63 -25.86
CA ILE A 678 9.00 51.73 -26.75
C ILE A 678 10.13 50.82 -26.17
N VAL A 679 9.96 49.50 -26.36
CA VAL A 679 10.84 48.55 -27.11
C VAL A 679 10.67 47.13 -26.53
N ALA A 680 10.07 46.24 -27.31
CA ALA A 680 10.08 44.80 -27.10
C ALA A 680 10.41 44.10 -28.43
N LYS A 681 11.03 42.90 -28.36
CA LYS A 681 11.35 42.08 -29.53
C LYS A 681 11.02 40.61 -29.26
N ASP A 682 10.24 40.05 -30.18
CA ASP A 682 10.39 38.70 -30.72
C ASP A 682 10.24 37.49 -29.75
N THR A 683 8.99 37.16 -29.40
CA THR A 683 8.51 35.77 -29.17
C THR A 683 7.10 35.61 -29.75
N PRO A 684 6.79 34.55 -30.55
CA PRO A 684 5.53 34.44 -31.29
C PRO A 684 4.47 33.52 -30.64
N GLU A 685 3.27 33.54 -31.25
CA GLU A 685 2.12 32.62 -31.10
C GLU A 685 1.23 32.74 -29.84
N GLU A 686 0.49 33.84 -29.75
CA GLU A 686 -0.87 33.80 -29.19
C GLU A 686 -1.85 33.24 -30.25
N ILE A 687 -2.62 32.20 -29.91
CA ILE A 687 -3.74 31.75 -30.74
C ILE A 687 -4.99 32.55 -30.36
N SER A 688 -5.52 33.34 -31.31
CA SER A 688 -6.73 34.14 -31.09
C SER A 688 -7.94 33.26 -30.76
N LEU A 689 -8.69 33.65 -29.72
CA LEU A 689 -9.92 32.98 -29.28
C LEU A 689 -10.96 32.85 -30.41
N ALA A 690 -11.01 33.82 -31.33
CA ALA A 690 -11.87 33.79 -32.50
C ALA A 690 -11.52 32.64 -33.47
N ALA A 691 -10.24 32.27 -33.57
CA ALA A 691 -9.81 31.15 -34.41
C ALA A 691 -10.28 29.80 -33.81
N ALA A 692 -10.15 29.63 -32.49
CA ALA A 692 -10.63 28.43 -31.79
C ALA A 692 -12.15 28.26 -31.93
N LEU A 693 -12.92 29.33 -31.70
CA LEU A 693 -14.37 29.33 -31.88
C LEU A 693 -14.78 29.00 -33.34
N SER A 694 -14.05 29.54 -34.32
CA SER A 694 -14.34 29.25 -35.75
C SER A 694 -14.20 27.77 -36.11
N GLN A 695 -13.30 27.02 -35.47
CA GLN A 695 -13.11 25.60 -35.70
C GLN A 695 -14.17 24.75 -34.99
N GLY A 696 -14.58 25.12 -33.78
CA GLY A 696 -15.68 24.46 -33.05
C GLY A 696 -17.01 24.54 -33.81
N VAL A 697 -17.42 25.75 -34.20
CA VAL A 697 -18.74 26.03 -34.83
C VAL A 697 -18.95 25.24 -36.13
N GLN A 698 -17.90 24.99 -36.92
CA GLN A 698 -18.02 24.20 -38.16
C GLN A 698 -18.50 22.76 -37.94
N THR A 699 -18.29 22.17 -36.75
CA THR A 699 -18.58 20.75 -36.49
C THR A 699 -20.01 20.43 -36.04
N PHE A 700 -20.83 21.44 -35.74
CA PHE A 700 -22.23 21.27 -35.29
C PHE A 700 -23.29 21.87 -36.23
N SER A 701 -22.88 22.45 -37.36
CA SER A 701 -23.78 22.92 -38.41
C SER A 701 -24.73 21.82 -38.88
N GLY A 702 -26.04 22.03 -38.75
CA GLY A 702 -27.10 21.15 -39.25
C GLY A 702 -27.75 20.15 -38.25
N LYS A 703 -27.29 20.05 -37.00
CA LYS A 703 -27.94 19.20 -35.97
C LYS A 703 -29.25 19.82 -35.44
N LYS A 704 -30.24 19.00 -35.04
CA LYS A 704 -31.55 19.46 -34.54
C LYS A 704 -31.58 19.42 -33.01
N ARG A 705 -32.45 20.24 -32.38
CA ARG A 705 -32.54 20.36 -30.90
C ARG A 705 -32.61 19.02 -30.16
N LYS A 706 -33.39 18.06 -30.67
CA LYS A 706 -33.55 16.72 -30.06
C LYS A 706 -32.26 15.91 -30.03
N ASP A 707 -31.33 16.17 -30.94
CA ASP A 707 -30.05 15.46 -31.05
C ASP A 707 -29.02 15.99 -30.03
N LEU A 708 -29.23 17.23 -29.54
CA LEU A 708 -28.36 17.93 -28.58
C LEU A 708 -28.94 17.97 -27.15
N LYS A 709 -30.25 17.69 -26.98
CA LYS A 709 -30.98 17.71 -25.69
C LYS A 709 -30.95 19.05 -24.93
N LEU A 710 -30.81 20.16 -25.66
CA LEU A 710 -30.78 21.51 -25.08
C LEU A 710 -32.20 22.07 -24.87
N ASP A 711 -32.34 22.91 -23.83
CA ASP A 711 -33.50 23.76 -23.61
C ASP A 711 -33.65 24.82 -24.72
N ASP A 712 -34.88 25.33 -24.88
CA ASP A 712 -35.24 26.12 -26.05
C ASP A 712 -34.50 27.48 -26.14
N ASP A 713 -34.30 28.18 -25.01
CA ASP A 713 -33.54 29.45 -24.97
C ASP A 713 -32.06 29.25 -25.31
N ILE A 714 -31.47 28.14 -24.82
CA ILE A 714 -30.08 27.76 -25.10
C ILE A 714 -29.91 27.41 -26.58
N PHE A 715 -30.84 26.64 -27.14
CA PHE A 715 -30.83 26.29 -28.56
C PHE A 715 -31.05 27.52 -29.46
N ALA A 716 -31.85 28.51 -29.03
CA ALA A 716 -32.05 29.77 -29.74
C ALA A 716 -30.78 30.62 -29.80
N ASN A 717 -30.05 30.77 -28.68
CA ASN A 717 -28.77 31.49 -28.66
C ASN A 717 -27.69 30.77 -29.48
N TYR A 718 -27.65 29.43 -29.44
CA TYR A 718 -26.80 28.63 -30.33
C TYR A 718 -27.11 28.91 -31.82
N GLN A 719 -28.39 28.98 -32.22
CA GLN A 719 -28.74 29.31 -33.61
C GLN A 719 -28.34 30.75 -34.02
N LYS A 720 -28.45 31.73 -33.11
CA LYS A 720 -27.98 33.11 -33.38
C LYS A 720 -26.49 33.13 -33.73
N MET A 721 -25.65 32.50 -32.91
CA MET A 721 -24.18 32.48 -33.12
C MET A 721 -23.77 31.92 -34.49
N ILE A 722 -24.41 30.84 -34.95
CA ILE A 722 -24.11 30.23 -36.27
C ILE A 722 -24.58 31.15 -37.42
N SER A 723 -25.64 31.92 -37.21
CA SER A 723 -26.21 32.80 -38.24
C SER A 723 -25.38 34.06 -38.53
N GLY A 724 -24.31 34.32 -37.75
CA GLY A 724 -23.39 35.43 -37.98
C GLY A 724 -23.95 36.81 -37.62
N GLY A 725 -25.00 36.86 -36.80
CA GLY A 725 -25.46 38.12 -36.19
C GLY A 725 -24.54 38.54 -35.04
N GLU A 726 -24.22 39.83 -34.99
CA GLU A 726 -23.52 40.44 -33.86
C GLU A 726 -24.38 40.23 -32.58
N ALA A 727 -23.72 39.84 -31.49
CA ALA A 727 -24.32 39.83 -30.16
C ALA A 727 -23.79 41.04 -29.41
N ASP A 728 -24.68 41.85 -28.85
CA ASP A 728 -24.29 43.03 -28.07
C ASP A 728 -23.47 42.61 -26.83
N ASP A 729 -22.27 43.19 -26.67
CA ASP A 729 -21.26 42.76 -25.68
C ASP A 729 -21.75 42.84 -24.20
N ASP A 730 -22.82 43.59 -23.92
CA ASP A 730 -23.34 43.81 -22.56
C ASP A 730 -24.26 42.67 -22.03
N GLU A 731 -24.71 41.72 -22.86
CA GLU A 731 -25.66 40.66 -22.43
C GLU A 731 -25.07 39.23 -22.39
N ALA A 732 -23.74 39.11 -22.38
CA ALA A 732 -23.02 37.84 -22.17
C ALA A 732 -23.10 37.36 -20.70
N SER A 733 -24.26 36.85 -20.28
CA SER A 733 -24.46 36.32 -18.93
C SER A 733 -23.52 35.14 -18.62
N ALA A 734 -23.19 34.94 -17.34
CA ALA A 734 -22.32 33.85 -16.87
C ALA A 734 -22.90 32.43 -17.08
N GLU A 735 -24.12 32.32 -17.61
CA GLU A 735 -24.72 31.05 -18.04
C GLU A 735 -24.46 30.77 -19.52
N GLY A 736 -24.27 31.81 -20.35
CA GLY A 736 -23.89 31.67 -21.76
C GLY A 736 -22.50 31.05 -21.96
N LEU A 737 -21.52 31.41 -21.13
CA LEU A 737 -20.18 30.79 -21.17
C LEU A 737 -20.21 29.29 -20.80
N LYS A 738 -21.06 28.90 -19.83
CA LYS A 738 -21.20 27.50 -19.37
C LYS A 738 -21.87 26.55 -20.38
N VAL A 739 -22.24 27.06 -21.54
CA VAL A 739 -22.78 26.30 -22.68
C VAL A 739 -21.72 26.13 -23.79
N ALA A 740 -20.64 26.91 -23.73
CA ALA A 740 -19.54 26.90 -24.71
C ALA A 740 -18.33 26.04 -24.26
N GLU A 741 -18.23 25.75 -22.96
CA GLU A 741 -17.38 24.69 -22.38
C GLU A 741 -18.08 23.31 -22.45
#